data_AF-A0A9Y2IA87-F1
#
_entry.id   AF-A0A9Y2IA87-F1
#
_cell.length_a   1.000
_cell.length_b   1.000
_cell.length_c   1.000
_cell.angle_alpha   90.00
_cell.angle_beta   90.00
_cell.angle_gamma   90.00
#
_symmetry.space_group_name_H-M   'P 1'
#
loop_
_entity.id
_entity.type
_entity.pdbx_description
1 polymer ?
#
loop_
_entity_poly.entity_id
_entity_poly.type
_entity_poly.pdbx_seq_one_letter_code
_entity_poly.pdbx_strand_id
1 'polypeptide(L)'
;MNGELEALSRLHLGTAPTQDEVWDSVSPYHVESLHPHVSRRLLAAMAVVSDDRAPTAAVIQGETGAGKTHLLSWTREEIQSRGGFFFYIKLVNGHDFWRSATGSLVDSLYRKDEGGQEQLLHLLRELSRAAGLDDATCGAVTGERDVTPADLDTFIGGIRRLDRQVGNEARDTARALALVAAARDDAVAAGTSYFALNDDELGQRAVWGLPSGATPAQRVLRDLTRLFALVGPLVFAFDQLDNLVAVSESSSLTTPSSGERRAARRLSGDIADGLMDLREETRRTLMVVACQPDTWHKISQAAMGSALDRFDLLPELGAIPDNATAAAIVASRLRETYASTGFTPPCPTFPITTTALAEAPRRYTVRRLLQRVAQHVKSCLDSGHVVELTTLSDTKAAATTVSIASVSEDRSGDEALTERFEALRSEADPEMPLDKATEDRLMPGLVSAGLKCLMTEFAVDESRFVVEAGFGRRAALHAQLRLVLDEAIENDVRWSFRGVATGNALSAQSQMRNAMTEAGLEPGVVSRHLSLLRNTRYPSGRKTGEIKADFEARGGRSVPISGDDLRTLAALRRMLDEGMPGFGGWLRRTRPASRTEVFSSLVAQLHQYLGDPGGTMNPEEPLEESASRHAEDFAPTITFGTSRRGGRFFDASLEQLRMHTVVIGAAGSGKTVLLKRIVEQCALRGVSSIVLDPNDDLARLGDPWPTSPPAWHEGQAAEAERYFSSTEVVVWTPGLIRGHPLFFNPLPDFGPVLDDADDFRGLLTSTVNTLAPHVGIRGASARATQQRGVLRRALVHYAREGGRNLRGLVELLAEPPSDMVNARTRKLADSMADTPSKPRSTRTRSSTTRAGPSTRVSS
;
A
#
# COMPACT_ATOMS: atom_id res chain seq x y z
N MET A 1 -6.08 10.58 40.04
CA MET A 1 -6.23 11.10 38.67
C MET A 1 -7.64 11.68 38.54
N ASN A 2 -7.81 12.76 37.78
CA ASN A 2 -9.13 13.30 37.47
C ASN A 2 -9.90 12.24 36.66
N GLY A 3 -11.11 11.83 37.08
CA GLY A 3 -11.84 10.70 36.48
C GLY A 3 -12.09 10.85 34.97
N GLU A 4 -12.12 12.09 34.49
CA GLU A 4 -12.21 12.44 33.06
C GLU A 4 -10.97 12.03 32.26
N LEU A 5 -9.77 12.31 32.79
CA LEU A 5 -8.51 11.97 32.12
C LEU A 5 -8.27 10.46 32.11
N GLU A 6 -8.69 9.77 33.17
CA GLU A 6 -8.64 8.31 33.22
C GLU A 6 -9.60 7.67 32.22
N ALA A 7 -10.80 8.22 32.04
CA ALA A 7 -11.74 7.74 31.03
C ALA A 7 -11.22 7.98 29.61
N LEU A 8 -10.61 9.14 29.35
CA LEU A 8 -10.03 9.49 28.05
C LEU A 8 -8.74 8.72 27.74
N SER A 9 -7.92 8.38 28.74
CA SER A 9 -6.67 7.65 28.50
C SER A 9 -6.89 6.20 28.07
N ARG A 10 -8.06 5.63 28.41
CA ARG A 10 -8.47 4.29 27.96
C ARG A 10 -9.20 4.28 26.62
N LEU A 11 -9.40 5.46 26.01
CA LEU A 11 -10.13 5.60 24.76
C LEU A 11 -9.26 5.15 23.58
N HIS A 12 -9.78 4.19 22.80
CA HIS A 12 -9.14 3.72 21.58
C HIS A 12 -9.99 4.13 20.37
N LEU A 13 -9.64 5.26 19.75
CA LEU A 13 -10.29 5.71 18.52
C LEU A 13 -9.52 5.18 17.31
N GLY A 14 -9.96 4.05 16.78
CA GLY A 14 -9.50 3.56 15.48
C GLY A 14 -9.86 4.58 14.39
N THR A 15 -8.87 5.28 13.85
CA THR A 15 -9.06 6.33 12.83
C THR A 15 -8.92 5.80 11.41
N ALA A 16 -8.12 4.74 11.22
CA ALA A 16 -7.96 4.06 9.96
C ALA A 16 -8.03 2.55 10.20
N PRO A 17 -9.20 1.91 9.97
CA PRO A 17 -9.31 0.50 10.23
C PRO A 17 -8.33 -0.28 9.36
N THR A 18 -7.57 -1.17 9.99
CA THR A 18 -6.74 -2.16 9.31
C THR A 18 -7.61 -3.17 8.57
N GLN A 19 -7.02 -3.92 7.64
CA GLN A 19 -7.74 -4.98 6.92
C GLN A 19 -8.28 -6.07 7.85
N ASP A 20 -7.59 -6.31 8.97
CA ASP A 20 -8.00 -7.31 9.97
C ASP A 20 -9.20 -6.83 10.80
N GLU A 21 -9.39 -5.53 10.96
CA GLU A 21 -10.53 -4.94 11.69
C GLU A 21 -11.89 -5.22 11.01
N VAL A 22 -11.90 -5.73 9.77
CA VAL A 22 -13.14 -6.25 9.15
C VAL A 22 -13.77 -7.38 9.98
N TRP A 23 -12.93 -8.11 10.72
CA TRP A 23 -13.34 -9.22 11.57
C TRP A 23 -13.68 -8.80 13.00
N ASP A 24 -13.41 -7.54 13.37
CA ASP A 24 -13.80 -7.01 14.67
C ASP A 24 -15.29 -6.69 14.69
N SER A 25 -15.89 -6.70 15.89
CA SER A 25 -17.31 -6.39 16.03
C SER A 25 -17.55 -4.89 15.80
N VAL A 26 -18.39 -4.57 14.83
CA VAL A 26 -18.81 -3.21 14.48
C VAL A 26 -20.20 -2.87 15.00
N SER A 27 -20.99 -3.86 15.41
CA SER A 27 -22.31 -3.68 16.02
C SER A 27 -22.36 -2.61 17.13
N PRO A 28 -21.38 -2.50 18.06
CA PRO A 28 -21.39 -1.45 19.10
C PRO A 28 -21.33 -0.02 18.55
N TYR A 29 -20.80 0.14 17.32
CA TYR A 29 -20.46 1.43 16.74
C TYR A 29 -21.18 1.76 15.44
N HIS A 30 -21.92 0.80 14.86
CA HIS A 30 -22.63 0.99 13.60
C HIS A 30 -23.71 2.07 13.74
N VAL A 31 -23.78 2.96 12.74
CA VAL A 31 -24.75 4.06 12.69
C VAL A 31 -25.61 3.88 11.44
N GLU A 32 -26.80 3.34 11.63
CA GLU A 32 -27.76 3.03 10.55
C GLU A 32 -28.10 4.25 9.69
N SER A 33 -28.12 5.45 10.29
CA SER A 33 -28.46 6.70 9.60
C SER A 33 -27.39 7.19 8.63
N LEU A 34 -26.17 6.63 8.65
CA LEU A 34 -25.07 7.12 7.82
C LEU A 34 -25.28 6.81 6.34
N HIS A 35 -25.60 5.55 6.00
CA HIS A 35 -25.77 5.08 4.61
C HIS A 35 -27.03 4.23 4.42
N PRO A 36 -28.23 4.71 4.78
CA PRO A 36 -29.44 3.88 4.91
C PRO A 36 -29.90 3.23 3.60
N HIS A 37 -29.63 3.88 2.45
CA HIS A 37 -29.96 3.31 1.14
C HIS A 37 -29.04 2.15 0.76
N VAL A 38 -27.76 2.23 1.13
CA VAL A 38 -26.76 1.19 0.85
C VAL A 38 -27.02 -0.02 1.74
N SER A 39 -27.19 0.21 3.05
CA SER A 39 -27.53 -0.85 4.02
C SER A 39 -28.79 -1.62 3.59
N ARG A 40 -29.85 -0.91 3.19
CA ARG A 40 -31.09 -1.56 2.72
C ARG A 40 -30.91 -2.42 1.47
N ARG A 41 -30.11 -1.97 0.49
CA ARG A 41 -29.83 -2.76 -0.72
C ARG A 41 -28.98 -3.99 -0.42
N LEU A 42 -28.00 -3.88 0.49
CA LEU A 42 -27.20 -5.02 0.93
C LEU A 42 -28.06 -6.04 1.68
N LEU A 43 -28.94 -5.60 2.59
CA LEU A 43 -29.89 -6.49 3.28
C LEU A 43 -30.81 -7.22 2.30
N ALA A 44 -31.31 -6.53 1.28
CA ALA A 44 -32.13 -7.14 0.24
C ALA A 44 -31.34 -8.19 -0.57
N ALA A 45 -30.10 -7.88 -0.95
CA ALA A 45 -29.23 -8.81 -1.66
C ALA A 45 -28.87 -10.04 -0.79
N MET A 46 -28.62 -9.84 0.51
CA MET A 46 -28.39 -10.91 1.48
C MET A 46 -29.62 -11.82 1.65
N ALA A 47 -30.82 -11.25 1.66
CA ALA A 47 -32.06 -12.03 1.69
C ALA A 47 -32.21 -12.90 0.43
N VAL A 48 -31.93 -12.35 -0.76
CA VAL A 48 -31.99 -13.10 -2.03
C VAL A 48 -31.03 -14.29 -2.03
N VAL A 49 -29.80 -14.12 -1.54
CA VAL A 49 -28.83 -15.23 -1.48
C VAL A 49 -29.17 -16.26 -0.41
N SER A 50 -29.83 -15.84 0.67
CA SER A 50 -30.32 -16.75 1.71
C SER A 50 -31.41 -17.69 1.16
N ASP A 51 -32.24 -17.19 0.23
CA ASP A 51 -33.27 -17.93 -0.51
C ASP A 51 -32.72 -18.80 -1.67
N ASP A 52 -31.42 -19.08 -1.69
CA ASP A 52 -30.74 -19.90 -2.71
C ASP A 52 -30.84 -19.35 -4.15
N ARG A 53 -30.89 -18.02 -4.29
CA ARG A 53 -30.89 -17.32 -5.58
C ARG A 53 -29.60 -16.54 -5.80
N ALA A 54 -29.18 -16.38 -7.06
CA ALA A 54 -27.97 -15.63 -7.43
C ALA A 54 -28.27 -14.11 -7.51
N PRO A 55 -27.71 -13.27 -6.63
CA PRO A 55 -28.32 -11.97 -6.32
C PRO A 55 -27.80 -10.70 -7.04
N THR A 56 -27.28 -10.60 -8.26
CA THR A 56 -26.41 -9.44 -8.69
C THR A 56 -25.26 -9.09 -7.71
N ALA A 57 -24.08 -8.79 -8.21
CA ALA A 57 -22.99 -8.29 -7.37
C ALA A 57 -23.27 -6.84 -6.97
N ALA A 58 -22.94 -6.44 -5.75
CA ALA A 58 -23.10 -5.07 -5.26
C ALA A 58 -21.78 -4.32 -5.34
N VAL A 59 -21.78 -3.13 -5.93
CA VAL A 59 -20.59 -2.26 -5.99
C VAL A 59 -20.79 -1.05 -5.11
N ILE A 60 -19.98 -0.97 -4.05
CA ILE A 60 -19.94 0.16 -3.11
C ILE A 60 -18.82 1.10 -3.56
N GLN A 61 -19.20 2.31 -3.96
CA GLN A 61 -18.25 3.37 -4.29
C GLN A 61 -18.17 4.39 -3.18
N GLY A 62 -17.02 5.00 -2.98
CA GLY A 62 -16.92 6.19 -2.14
C GLY A 62 -15.50 6.65 -1.91
N GLU A 63 -15.37 7.89 -1.45
CA GLU A 63 -14.08 8.49 -1.12
C GLU A 63 -13.37 7.74 0.03
N THR A 64 -12.07 8.01 0.19
CA THR A 64 -11.26 7.48 1.28
C THR A 64 -11.84 7.90 2.63
N GLY A 65 -12.09 6.92 3.51
CA GLY A 65 -12.64 7.18 4.85
C GLY A 65 -14.17 7.37 4.94
N ALA A 66 -14.92 7.17 3.84
CA ALA A 66 -16.38 7.27 3.83
C ALA A 66 -17.12 6.12 4.55
N GLY A 67 -16.40 5.05 4.93
CA GLY A 67 -16.96 3.90 5.67
C GLY A 67 -17.10 2.60 4.87
N LYS A 68 -16.40 2.45 3.74
CA LYS A 68 -16.40 1.23 2.90
C LYS A 68 -16.10 -0.05 3.71
N THR A 69 -14.94 -0.12 4.36
CA THR A 69 -14.50 -1.24 5.19
C THR A 69 -15.44 -1.50 6.37
N HIS A 70 -16.00 -0.45 6.98
CA HIS A 70 -17.02 -0.57 8.04
C HIS A 70 -18.30 -1.24 7.52
N LEU A 71 -18.77 -0.89 6.32
CA LEU A 71 -19.93 -1.54 5.70
C LEU A 71 -19.65 -3.01 5.35
N LEU A 72 -18.42 -3.37 4.95
CA LEU A 72 -18.04 -4.76 4.75
C LEU A 72 -18.08 -5.56 6.07
N SER A 73 -17.59 -4.96 7.15
CA SER A 73 -17.63 -5.53 8.51
C SER A 73 -19.07 -5.73 8.99
N TRP A 74 -19.94 -4.76 8.75
CA TRP A 74 -21.36 -4.87 9.08
C TRP A 74 -22.05 -5.94 8.22
N THR A 75 -21.72 -6.02 6.92
CA THR A 75 -22.24 -7.07 6.03
C THR A 75 -21.82 -8.46 6.51
N ARG A 76 -20.60 -8.61 7.05
CA ARG A 76 -20.12 -9.85 7.69
C ARG A 76 -21.03 -10.24 8.85
N GLU A 77 -21.29 -9.34 9.80
CA GLU A 77 -22.15 -9.63 10.97
C GLU A 77 -23.56 -10.01 10.54
N GLU A 78 -24.14 -9.26 9.60
CA GLU A 78 -25.48 -9.51 9.10
C GLU A 78 -25.59 -10.88 8.43
N ILE A 79 -24.62 -11.30 7.60
CA ILE A 79 -24.68 -12.61 6.96
C ILE A 79 -24.39 -13.75 7.95
N GLN A 80 -23.46 -13.57 8.88
CA GLN A 80 -23.14 -14.58 9.90
C GLN A 80 -24.32 -14.79 10.87
N SER A 81 -25.04 -13.73 11.23
CA SER A 81 -26.27 -13.83 12.04
C SER A 81 -27.39 -14.65 11.35
N ARG A 82 -27.32 -14.77 10.02
CA ARG A 82 -28.23 -15.57 9.18
C ARG A 82 -27.70 -16.99 8.92
N GLY A 83 -26.62 -17.41 9.60
CA GLY A 83 -25.98 -18.71 9.40
C GLY A 83 -25.19 -18.82 8.09
N GLY A 84 -24.79 -17.69 7.52
CA GLY A 84 -23.96 -17.65 6.32
C GLY A 84 -22.47 -17.45 6.60
N PHE A 85 -21.69 -17.47 5.53
CA PHE A 85 -20.24 -17.40 5.56
C PHE A 85 -19.75 -16.10 4.91
N PHE A 86 -18.67 -15.55 5.44
CA PHE A 86 -18.07 -14.33 4.92
C PHE A 86 -16.61 -14.58 4.54
N PHE A 87 -16.20 -14.04 3.39
CA PHE A 87 -14.83 -14.15 2.91
C PHE A 87 -14.35 -12.78 2.46
N TYR A 88 -13.30 -12.31 3.12
CA TYR A 88 -12.61 -11.08 2.75
C TYR A 88 -11.52 -11.41 1.74
N ILE A 89 -11.66 -10.94 0.50
CA ILE A 89 -10.79 -11.28 -0.61
C ILE A 89 -9.80 -10.14 -0.86
N LYS A 90 -8.52 -10.40 -0.57
CA LYS A 90 -7.42 -9.47 -0.81
C LYS A 90 -6.70 -9.86 -2.09
N LEU A 91 -6.74 -8.99 -3.09
CA LEU A 91 -5.95 -9.16 -4.29
C LEU A 91 -4.59 -8.50 -4.07
N VAL A 92 -3.53 -9.31 -4.10
CA VAL A 92 -2.16 -8.83 -3.88
C VAL A 92 -1.46 -8.49 -5.19
N ASN A 93 -1.78 -9.24 -6.25
CA ASN A 93 -1.41 -8.90 -7.62
C ASN A 93 -2.64 -9.08 -8.55
N GLY A 94 -2.68 -8.36 -9.66
CA GLY A 94 -3.77 -8.54 -10.63
C GLY A 94 -3.51 -9.64 -11.65
N HIS A 95 -2.27 -10.11 -11.82
CA HIS A 95 -1.93 -11.17 -12.77
C HIS A 95 -2.20 -12.60 -12.26
N ASP A 96 -2.32 -12.82 -10.94
CA ASP A 96 -2.70 -14.11 -10.35
C ASP A 96 -3.99 -14.00 -9.50
N PHE A 97 -5.02 -13.33 -10.03
CA PHE A 97 -6.33 -13.11 -9.36
C PHE A 97 -6.83 -14.36 -8.60
N TRP A 98 -6.89 -15.50 -9.28
CA TRP A 98 -7.41 -16.75 -8.70
C TRP A 98 -6.57 -17.27 -7.54
N ARG A 99 -5.25 -17.11 -7.60
CA ARG A 99 -4.35 -17.56 -6.54
C ARG A 99 -4.50 -16.69 -5.30
N SER A 100 -4.56 -15.37 -5.46
CA SER A 100 -4.84 -14.44 -4.36
C SER A 100 -6.22 -14.71 -3.75
N ALA A 101 -7.26 -14.83 -4.57
CA ALA A 101 -8.61 -15.09 -4.08
C ALA A 101 -8.73 -16.43 -3.33
N THR A 102 -8.08 -17.50 -3.84
CA THR A 102 -8.06 -18.79 -3.16
C THR A 102 -7.31 -18.72 -1.84
N GLY A 103 -6.15 -18.04 -1.81
CA GLY A 103 -5.38 -17.82 -0.58
C GLY A 103 -6.19 -17.10 0.49
N SER A 104 -6.80 -15.96 0.14
CA SER A 104 -7.63 -15.19 1.08
C SER A 104 -8.84 -15.98 1.61
N LEU A 105 -9.45 -16.80 0.75
CA LEU A 105 -10.56 -17.68 1.16
C LEU A 105 -10.06 -18.73 2.17
N VAL A 106 -8.94 -19.39 1.88
CA VAL A 106 -8.32 -20.39 2.79
C VAL A 106 -7.92 -19.74 4.12
N ASP A 107 -7.35 -18.55 4.11
CA ASP A 107 -7.00 -17.83 5.33
C ASP A 107 -8.25 -17.45 6.14
N SER A 108 -9.35 -17.13 5.47
CA SER A 108 -10.64 -16.83 6.09
C SER A 108 -11.31 -18.06 6.73
N LEU A 109 -10.85 -19.29 6.47
CA LEU A 109 -11.39 -20.50 7.10
C LEU A 109 -11.18 -20.53 8.63
N TYR A 110 -10.06 -19.95 9.09
CA TYR A 110 -9.69 -19.90 10.50
C TYR A 110 -10.19 -18.64 11.21
N ARG A 111 -10.87 -17.74 10.48
CA ARG A 111 -11.47 -16.54 11.08
C ARG A 111 -12.65 -16.98 11.93
N LYS A 112 -12.78 -16.37 13.09
CA LYS A 112 -13.85 -16.65 14.05
C LYS A 112 -15.02 -15.70 13.81
N ASP A 113 -16.22 -16.21 14.01
CA ASP A 113 -17.40 -15.37 14.16
C ASP A 113 -17.45 -14.72 15.57
N GLU A 114 -18.49 -13.94 15.83
CA GLU A 114 -18.71 -13.31 17.15
C GLU A 114 -18.90 -14.33 18.28
N GLY A 115 -19.34 -15.55 17.96
CA GLY A 115 -19.45 -16.67 18.89
C GLY A 115 -18.11 -17.36 19.18
N GLY A 116 -17.02 -16.93 18.54
CA GLY A 116 -15.70 -17.52 18.66
C GLY A 116 -15.51 -18.83 17.86
N GLN A 117 -16.46 -19.18 17.00
CA GLN A 117 -16.43 -20.38 16.17
C GLN A 117 -15.73 -20.10 14.83
N GLU A 118 -14.80 -20.97 14.44
CA GLU A 118 -14.12 -20.88 13.14
C GLU A 118 -15.06 -21.28 12.01
N GLN A 119 -15.00 -20.55 10.88
CA GLN A 119 -15.86 -20.82 9.71
C GLN A 119 -15.69 -22.25 9.17
N LEU A 120 -14.47 -22.80 9.23
CA LEU A 120 -14.18 -24.18 8.85
C LEU A 120 -14.96 -25.19 9.70
N LEU A 121 -14.92 -25.04 11.02
CA LEU A 121 -15.60 -25.94 11.94
C LEU A 121 -17.11 -25.81 11.82
N HIS A 122 -17.61 -24.60 11.57
CA HIS A 122 -19.03 -24.39 11.24
C HIS A 122 -19.42 -25.14 9.97
N LEU A 123 -18.67 -24.98 8.87
CA LEU A 123 -18.92 -25.70 7.62
C LEU A 123 -18.93 -27.23 7.83
N LEU A 124 -17.91 -27.78 8.48
CA LEU A 124 -17.77 -29.23 8.64
C LEU A 124 -18.88 -29.83 9.50
N ARG A 125 -19.34 -29.11 10.54
CA ARG A 125 -20.49 -29.52 11.36
C ARG A 125 -21.79 -29.49 10.57
N GLU A 126 -22.05 -28.42 9.82
CA GLU A 126 -23.27 -28.32 9.00
C GLU A 126 -23.28 -29.34 7.87
N LEU A 127 -22.14 -29.58 7.19
CA LEU A 127 -22.03 -30.62 6.17
C LEU A 127 -22.24 -32.01 6.77
N SER A 128 -21.67 -32.30 7.94
CA SER A 128 -21.85 -33.59 8.62
C SER A 128 -23.30 -33.83 9.02
N ARG A 129 -23.98 -32.79 9.53
CA ARG A 129 -25.41 -32.83 9.87
C ARG A 129 -26.26 -33.07 8.62
N ALA A 130 -26.04 -32.28 7.57
CA ALA A 130 -26.78 -32.41 6.32
C ALA A 130 -26.55 -33.80 5.68
N ALA A 131 -25.31 -34.31 5.73
CA ALA A 131 -24.95 -35.60 5.16
C ALA A 131 -25.40 -36.81 5.98
N GLY A 132 -25.97 -36.58 7.19
CA GLY A 132 -26.43 -37.62 8.10
C GLY A 132 -25.30 -38.51 8.60
N LEU A 133 -24.14 -37.94 8.92
CA LEU A 133 -23.01 -38.68 9.48
C LEU A 133 -23.26 -39.00 10.95
N ASP A 134 -22.67 -40.09 11.43
CA ASP A 134 -22.72 -40.43 12.86
C ASP A 134 -21.79 -39.52 13.68
N ASP A 135 -22.00 -39.50 15.00
CA ASP A 135 -21.21 -38.64 15.90
C ASP A 135 -19.71 -38.99 15.86
N ALA A 136 -19.38 -40.23 15.52
CA ALA A 136 -17.99 -40.69 15.43
C ALA A 136 -17.27 -40.09 14.22
N THR A 137 -17.82 -40.23 13.02
CA THR A 137 -17.25 -39.61 11.81
C THR A 137 -17.34 -38.10 11.88
N CYS A 138 -18.42 -37.53 12.43
CA CYS A 138 -18.52 -36.08 12.64
C CYS A 138 -17.38 -35.57 13.52
N GLY A 139 -17.13 -36.20 14.68
CA GLY A 139 -16.03 -35.83 15.56
C GLY A 139 -14.65 -36.01 14.92
N ALA A 140 -14.47 -37.01 14.05
CA ALA A 140 -13.22 -37.21 13.31
C ALA A 140 -12.95 -36.08 12.31
N VAL A 141 -13.95 -35.67 11.52
CA VAL A 141 -13.76 -34.61 10.50
C VAL A 141 -13.71 -33.20 11.10
N THR A 142 -14.29 -32.97 12.28
CA THR A 142 -14.20 -31.69 13.00
C THR A 142 -12.98 -31.57 13.90
N GLY A 143 -12.13 -32.61 13.98
CA GLY A 143 -10.91 -32.61 14.79
C GLY A 143 -11.12 -32.90 16.28
N GLU A 144 -12.31 -33.32 16.70
CA GLU A 144 -12.61 -33.78 18.06
C GLU A 144 -12.05 -35.20 18.32
N ARG A 145 -11.75 -35.95 17.24
CA ARG A 145 -11.11 -37.27 17.26
C ARG A 145 -10.07 -37.38 16.14
N ASP A 146 -9.20 -38.38 16.26
CA ASP A 146 -8.25 -38.72 15.20
C ASP A 146 -8.98 -39.17 13.93
N VAL A 147 -8.68 -38.51 12.81
CA VAL A 147 -9.26 -38.81 11.50
C VAL A 147 -8.56 -40.01 10.85
N THR A 148 -9.34 -40.91 10.25
CA THR A 148 -8.84 -42.01 9.43
C THR A 148 -9.26 -41.86 7.95
N PRO A 149 -8.58 -42.54 7.01
CA PRO A 149 -9.02 -42.55 5.61
C PRO A 149 -10.46 -43.05 5.41
N ALA A 150 -10.95 -43.95 6.27
CA ALA A 150 -12.32 -44.47 6.22
C ALA A 150 -13.36 -43.42 6.66
N ASP A 151 -13.02 -42.56 7.63
CA ASP A 151 -13.86 -41.43 8.02
C ASP A 151 -14.00 -40.44 6.86
N LEU A 152 -12.88 -40.16 6.16
CA LEU A 152 -12.89 -39.32 4.97
C LEU A 152 -13.73 -39.93 3.84
N ASP A 153 -13.62 -41.24 3.59
CA ASP A 153 -14.47 -41.93 2.60
C ASP A 153 -15.96 -41.81 2.93
N THR A 154 -16.30 -41.94 4.22
CA THR A 154 -17.67 -41.82 4.73
C THR A 154 -18.19 -40.39 4.59
N PHE A 155 -17.37 -39.40 4.93
CA PHE A 155 -17.66 -37.97 4.76
C PHE A 155 -17.93 -37.61 3.30
N ILE A 156 -17.03 -38.00 2.39
CA ILE A 156 -17.20 -37.77 0.94
C ILE A 156 -18.43 -38.52 0.40
N GLY A 157 -18.67 -39.74 0.87
CA GLY A 157 -19.88 -40.51 0.54
C GLY A 157 -21.16 -39.79 0.98
N GLY A 158 -21.13 -39.14 2.14
CA GLY A 158 -22.19 -38.26 2.63
C GLY A 158 -22.46 -37.07 1.74
N ILE A 159 -21.42 -36.33 1.35
CA ILE A 159 -21.55 -35.18 0.43
C ILE A 159 -22.11 -35.64 -0.93
N ARG A 160 -21.69 -36.80 -1.45
CA ARG A 160 -22.24 -37.35 -2.71
C ARG A 160 -23.73 -37.69 -2.63
N ARG A 161 -24.24 -38.05 -1.44
CA ARG A 161 -25.69 -38.28 -1.23
C ARG A 161 -26.46 -36.98 -1.17
N LEU A 162 -25.88 -35.93 -0.60
CA LEU A 162 -26.43 -34.57 -0.59
C LEU A 162 -26.51 -33.98 -1.99
N ASP A 163 -25.36 -33.90 -2.66
CA ASP A 163 -25.24 -33.41 -4.03
C ASP A 163 -24.18 -34.25 -4.76
N ARG A 164 -24.66 -35.04 -5.72
CA ARG A 164 -23.83 -35.97 -6.50
C ARG A 164 -22.77 -35.25 -7.32
N GLN A 165 -23.06 -34.05 -7.82
CA GLN A 165 -22.10 -33.28 -8.61
C GLN A 165 -20.99 -32.74 -7.70
N VAL A 166 -21.37 -32.08 -6.61
CA VAL A 166 -20.41 -31.49 -5.66
C VAL A 166 -19.54 -32.57 -5.01
N GLY A 167 -20.13 -33.69 -4.55
CA GLY A 167 -19.36 -34.77 -3.93
C GLY A 167 -18.43 -35.54 -4.87
N ASN A 168 -18.59 -35.39 -6.19
CA ASN A 168 -17.67 -35.94 -7.18
C ASN A 168 -16.57 -34.95 -7.57
N GLU A 169 -16.95 -33.70 -7.86
CA GLU A 169 -16.02 -32.67 -8.32
C GLU A 169 -15.15 -32.12 -7.18
N ALA A 170 -15.74 -31.82 -6.03
CA ALA A 170 -15.07 -31.18 -4.88
C ALA A 170 -14.52 -32.17 -3.85
N ARG A 171 -14.39 -33.47 -4.21
CA ARG A 171 -14.02 -34.53 -3.27
C ARG A 171 -12.65 -34.32 -2.63
N ASP A 172 -11.68 -33.83 -3.41
CA ASP A 172 -10.30 -33.65 -2.95
C ASP A 172 -10.24 -32.43 -2.02
N THR A 173 -10.95 -31.35 -2.37
CA THR A 173 -11.10 -30.16 -1.53
C THR A 173 -11.79 -30.46 -0.21
N ALA A 174 -12.88 -31.25 -0.23
CA ALA A 174 -13.59 -31.64 0.99
C ALA A 174 -12.71 -32.50 1.92
N ARG A 175 -11.90 -33.43 1.37
CA ARG A 175 -10.88 -34.15 2.15
C ARG A 175 -9.87 -33.20 2.77
N ALA A 176 -9.34 -32.26 1.98
CA ALA A 176 -8.36 -31.31 2.45
C ALA A 176 -8.90 -30.43 3.59
N LEU A 177 -10.17 -30.02 3.55
CA LEU A 177 -10.83 -29.29 4.64
C LEU A 177 -10.88 -30.09 5.95
N ALA A 178 -11.34 -31.35 5.89
CA ALA A 178 -11.38 -32.22 7.06
C ALA A 178 -9.98 -32.49 7.65
N LEU A 179 -8.98 -32.65 6.77
CA LEU A 179 -7.59 -32.83 7.18
C LEU A 179 -6.99 -31.57 7.83
N VAL A 180 -7.33 -30.38 7.33
CA VAL A 180 -6.92 -29.11 7.94
C VAL A 180 -7.50 -28.94 9.35
N ALA A 181 -8.72 -29.42 9.58
CA ALA A 181 -9.37 -29.38 10.90
C ALA A 181 -8.88 -30.49 11.85
N ALA A 182 -8.13 -31.48 11.38
CA ALA A 182 -7.75 -32.65 12.17
C ALA A 182 -6.83 -32.29 13.36
N ALA A 183 -6.86 -33.14 14.39
CA ALA A 183 -5.96 -33.01 15.55
C ALA A 183 -4.51 -33.46 15.25
N ARG A 184 -4.33 -34.33 14.24
CA ARG A 184 -3.03 -34.94 13.93
C ARG A 184 -2.19 -34.05 13.00
N ASP A 185 -0.93 -33.84 13.37
CA ASP A 185 0.00 -33.01 12.59
C ASP A 185 0.23 -33.50 11.15
N ASP A 186 0.27 -34.81 10.92
CA ASP A 186 0.47 -35.41 9.59
C ASP A 186 -0.73 -35.19 8.66
N ALA A 187 -1.95 -35.32 9.19
CA ALA A 187 -3.19 -35.00 8.49
C ALA A 187 -3.25 -33.51 8.14
N VAL A 188 -2.98 -32.64 9.12
CA VAL A 188 -3.00 -31.18 8.93
C VAL A 188 -1.96 -30.75 7.89
N ALA A 189 -0.76 -31.35 7.91
CA ALA A 189 0.28 -31.07 6.92
C ALA A 189 -0.17 -31.45 5.50
N ALA A 190 -0.83 -32.60 5.32
CA ALA A 190 -1.35 -33.03 4.03
C ALA A 190 -2.46 -32.10 3.49
N GLY A 191 -3.40 -31.71 4.35
CA GLY A 191 -4.46 -30.75 3.99
C GLY A 191 -3.92 -29.35 3.66
N THR A 192 -3.00 -28.85 4.49
CA THR A 192 -2.33 -27.54 4.26
C THR A 192 -1.51 -27.56 2.97
N SER A 193 -0.83 -28.68 2.68
CA SER A 193 -0.09 -28.88 1.44
C SER A 193 -1.00 -28.72 0.22
N TYR A 194 -2.20 -29.31 0.22
CA TYR A 194 -3.16 -29.18 -0.87
C TYR A 194 -3.54 -27.73 -1.16
N PHE A 195 -3.82 -26.94 -0.11
CA PHE A 195 -4.16 -25.52 -0.24
C PHE A 195 -2.97 -24.61 -0.55
N ALA A 196 -1.73 -25.10 -0.46
CA ALA A 196 -0.56 -24.37 -0.94
C ALA A 196 -0.48 -24.27 -2.47
N LEU A 197 -1.36 -25.00 -3.20
CA LEU A 197 -1.48 -24.99 -4.67
C LEU A 197 -0.19 -25.40 -5.41
N ASN A 198 0.69 -26.13 -4.74
CA ASN A 198 1.94 -26.65 -5.30
C ASN A 198 1.90 -28.18 -5.40
N ASP A 199 2.91 -28.78 -6.04
CA ASP A 199 3.09 -30.24 -6.04
C ASP A 199 3.40 -30.75 -4.62
N ASP A 200 2.96 -31.98 -4.32
CA ASP A 200 3.24 -32.69 -3.08
C ASP A 200 4.63 -33.33 -3.12
N GLU A 201 5.66 -32.51 -2.98
CA GLU A 201 7.05 -32.95 -2.99
C GLU A 201 7.38 -33.95 -1.84
N LEU A 202 6.54 -33.99 -0.80
CA LEU A 202 6.71 -34.83 0.39
C LEU A 202 5.96 -36.16 0.34
N GLY A 203 5.10 -36.38 -0.66
CA GLY A 203 4.26 -37.56 -0.77
C GLY A 203 3.27 -37.75 0.39
N GLN A 204 2.99 -36.69 1.16
CA GLN A 204 2.12 -36.73 2.34
C GLN A 204 0.63 -36.83 1.97
N ARG A 205 0.26 -36.42 0.76
CA ARG A 205 -1.13 -36.40 0.28
C ARG A 205 -1.65 -37.79 -0.11
N ALA A 206 -0.76 -38.66 -0.60
CA ALA A 206 -1.15 -39.96 -1.14
C ALA A 206 -1.85 -40.85 -0.10
N VAL A 207 -1.36 -40.84 1.14
CA VAL A 207 -1.92 -41.62 2.26
C VAL A 207 -3.38 -41.23 2.55
N TRP A 208 -3.75 -39.98 2.29
CA TRP A 208 -5.08 -39.44 2.57
C TRP A 208 -6.00 -39.40 1.34
N GLY A 209 -5.55 -39.95 0.21
CA GLY A 209 -6.30 -39.97 -1.04
C GLY A 209 -6.36 -38.61 -1.76
N LEU A 210 -5.41 -37.71 -1.48
CA LEU A 210 -5.27 -36.42 -2.14
C LEU A 210 -4.30 -36.51 -3.34
N PRO A 211 -4.49 -35.68 -4.39
CA PRO A 211 -3.63 -35.70 -5.57
C PRO A 211 -2.23 -35.15 -5.27
N SER A 212 -1.21 -35.77 -5.86
CA SER A 212 0.20 -35.34 -5.73
C SER A 212 0.55 -34.12 -6.57
N GLY A 213 -0.16 -33.87 -7.68
CA GLY A 213 0.08 -32.71 -8.53
C GLY A 213 -0.54 -31.41 -7.99
N ALA A 214 0.00 -30.28 -8.44
CA ALA A 214 -0.57 -28.96 -8.20
C ALA A 214 -2.01 -28.88 -8.76
N THR A 215 -2.92 -28.35 -7.95
CA THR A 215 -4.32 -28.13 -8.35
C THR A 215 -4.51 -26.67 -8.75
N PRO A 216 -5.16 -26.37 -9.90
CA PRO A 216 -5.42 -24.99 -10.30
C PRO A 216 -6.22 -24.21 -9.24
N ALA A 217 -5.79 -22.98 -8.93
CA ALA A 217 -6.42 -22.13 -7.90
C ALA A 217 -7.93 -21.95 -8.13
N GLN A 218 -8.32 -21.61 -9.36
CA GLN A 218 -9.72 -21.46 -9.78
C GLN A 218 -10.57 -22.70 -9.46
N ARG A 219 -10.03 -23.91 -9.69
CA ARG A 219 -10.74 -25.15 -9.34
C ARG A 219 -10.96 -25.27 -7.84
N VAL A 220 -9.93 -25.02 -7.03
CA VAL A 220 -10.03 -25.10 -5.57
C VAL A 220 -11.04 -24.09 -5.04
N LEU A 221 -11.01 -22.84 -5.53
CA LEU A 221 -11.97 -21.81 -5.13
C LEU A 221 -13.41 -22.20 -5.49
N ARG A 222 -13.64 -22.65 -6.73
CA ARG A 222 -14.93 -23.14 -7.20
C ARG A 222 -15.43 -24.32 -6.35
N ASP A 223 -14.55 -25.26 -6.00
CA ASP A 223 -14.91 -26.43 -5.21
C ASP A 223 -15.25 -26.02 -3.76
N LEU A 224 -14.48 -25.09 -3.16
CA LEU A 224 -14.78 -24.51 -1.85
C LEU A 224 -16.15 -23.83 -1.84
N THR A 225 -16.40 -22.91 -2.78
CA THR A 225 -17.66 -22.15 -2.84
C THR A 225 -18.88 -23.06 -3.00
N ARG A 226 -18.76 -24.14 -3.77
CA ARG A 226 -19.82 -25.15 -3.89
C ARG A 226 -20.06 -25.92 -2.60
N LEU A 227 -19.01 -26.29 -1.87
CA LEU A 227 -19.15 -26.98 -0.58
C LEU A 227 -19.85 -26.09 0.46
N PHE A 228 -19.48 -24.82 0.55
CA PHE A 228 -20.15 -23.85 1.43
C PHE A 228 -21.62 -23.63 1.02
N ALA A 229 -21.90 -23.51 -0.28
CA ALA A 229 -23.24 -23.25 -0.80
C ALA A 229 -24.26 -24.36 -0.44
N LEU A 230 -23.80 -25.60 -0.23
CA LEU A 230 -24.65 -26.71 0.21
C LEU A 230 -25.32 -26.45 1.57
N VAL A 231 -24.69 -25.65 2.44
CA VAL A 231 -25.14 -25.48 3.83
C VAL A 231 -25.56 -24.05 4.16
N GLY A 232 -25.01 -23.03 3.49
CA GLY A 232 -25.35 -21.64 3.79
C GLY A 232 -25.02 -20.65 2.67
N PRO A 233 -25.53 -19.41 2.78
CA PRO A 233 -25.18 -18.34 1.85
C PRO A 233 -23.75 -17.83 2.07
N LEU A 234 -23.11 -17.37 0.99
CA LEU A 234 -21.77 -16.79 1.03
C LEU A 234 -21.82 -15.30 0.72
N VAL A 235 -20.96 -14.53 1.37
CA VAL A 235 -20.60 -13.17 0.98
C VAL A 235 -19.11 -13.09 0.69
N PHE A 236 -18.76 -12.60 -0.51
CA PHE A 236 -17.40 -12.29 -0.91
C PHE A 236 -17.21 -10.78 -0.90
N ALA A 237 -16.36 -10.28 -0.02
CA ALA A 237 -16.04 -8.87 0.09
C ALA A 237 -14.68 -8.59 -0.57
N PHE A 238 -14.70 -7.78 -1.62
CA PHE A 238 -13.49 -7.25 -2.26
C PHE A 238 -13.29 -5.82 -1.77
N ASP A 239 -12.09 -5.54 -1.26
CA ASP A 239 -11.67 -4.18 -0.86
C ASP A 239 -10.29 -3.92 -1.47
N GLN A 240 -9.85 -2.65 -1.46
CA GLN A 240 -8.50 -2.24 -1.87
C GLN A 240 -8.10 -2.55 -3.31
N LEU A 241 -9.06 -2.69 -4.22
CA LEU A 241 -8.78 -2.75 -5.66
C LEU A 241 -8.06 -1.48 -6.14
N ASP A 242 -8.28 -0.37 -5.44
CA ASP A 242 -7.69 0.95 -5.68
C ASP A 242 -6.16 0.89 -5.67
N ASN A 243 -5.55 0.21 -4.68
CA ASN A 243 -4.11 0.04 -4.57
C ASN A 243 -3.49 -0.64 -5.81
N LEU A 244 -4.14 -1.69 -6.33
CA LEU A 244 -3.63 -2.41 -7.49
C LEU A 244 -3.66 -1.54 -8.75
N VAL A 245 -4.72 -0.75 -8.90
CA VAL A 245 -4.84 0.19 -10.01
C VAL A 245 -3.83 1.34 -9.85
N ALA A 246 -3.62 1.86 -8.64
CA ALA A 246 -2.70 2.95 -8.36
C ALA A 246 -1.22 2.58 -8.56
N VAL A 247 -0.79 1.38 -8.14
CA VAL A 247 0.60 0.88 -8.35
C VAL A 247 0.95 0.81 -9.84
N SER A 248 -0.04 0.53 -10.69
CA SER A 248 0.15 0.55 -12.14
C SER A 248 0.37 1.96 -12.72
N GLU A 249 -0.11 2.99 -12.03
CA GLU A 249 0.01 4.40 -12.42
C GLU A 249 1.27 5.06 -11.85
N SER A 250 1.69 4.75 -10.63
CA SER A 250 2.93 5.30 -10.04
C SER A 250 4.18 4.81 -10.78
N SER A 251 4.13 3.59 -11.32
CA SER A 251 5.14 3.07 -12.26
C SER A 251 5.21 3.82 -13.60
N SER A 252 4.27 4.75 -13.86
CA SER A 252 4.11 5.49 -15.12
C SER A 252 4.43 7.00 -15.04
N LEU A 253 4.95 7.47 -13.91
CA LEU A 253 5.29 8.89 -13.67
C LEU A 253 6.60 9.35 -14.37
N THR A 254 7.32 8.45 -15.03
CA THR A 254 8.32 8.80 -16.06
C THR A 254 7.68 8.69 -17.44
N THR A 255 8.05 9.57 -18.36
CA THR A 255 7.43 9.77 -19.70
C THR A 255 6.82 8.47 -20.26
N PRO A 256 5.48 8.29 -20.23
CA PRO A 256 4.89 6.96 -20.32
C PRO A 256 5.18 6.36 -21.69
N SER A 257 6.05 5.34 -21.69
CA SER A 257 6.29 4.54 -22.88
C SER A 257 4.98 3.87 -23.29
N SER A 258 4.81 3.53 -24.57
CA SER A 258 3.61 2.79 -25.01
C SER A 258 3.45 1.41 -24.34
N GLY A 259 4.45 0.96 -23.56
CA GLY A 259 4.46 -0.28 -22.80
C GLY A 259 3.78 -0.19 -21.44
N GLU A 260 4.06 0.85 -20.64
CA GLU A 260 3.49 0.99 -19.28
C GLU A 260 1.98 1.23 -19.31
N ARG A 261 1.49 2.09 -20.21
CA ARG A 261 0.04 2.28 -20.44
C ARG A 261 -0.67 1.00 -20.88
N ARG A 262 0.04 0.05 -21.49
CA ARG A 262 -0.48 -1.27 -21.84
C ARG A 262 -0.50 -2.22 -20.64
N ALA A 263 0.45 -2.11 -19.72
CA ALA A 263 0.48 -2.93 -18.51
C ALA A 263 -0.68 -2.58 -17.54
N ALA A 264 -0.91 -1.28 -17.27
CA ALA A 264 -2.02 -0.83 -16.43
C ALA A 264 -3.39 -1.26 -16.98
N ARG A 265 -3.61 -1.11 -18.30
CA ARG A 265 -4.83 -1.59 -18.96
C ARG A 265 -5.00 -3.10 -18.91
N ARG A 266 -3.92 -3.87 -19.00
CA ARG A 266 -3.95 -5.33 -18.85
C ARG A 266 -4.35 -5.72 -17.44
N LEU A 267 -3.77 -5.09 -16.42
CA LEU A 267 -4.10 -5.36 -15.02
C LEU A 267 -5.58 -5.10 -14.70
N SER A 268 -6.13 -3.97 -15.18
CA SER A 268 -7.56 -3.66 -15.02
C SER A 268 -8.44 -4.67 -15.78
N GLY A 269 -7.98 -5.16 -16.93
CA GLY A 269 -8.62 -6.25 -17.67
C GLY A 269 -8.59 -7.57 -16.90
N ASP A 270 -7.44 -7.98 -16.37
CA ASP A 270 -7.28 -9.23 -15.61
C ASP A 270 -8.17 -9.23 -14.35
N ILE A 271 -8.28 -8.09 -13.65
CA ILE A 271 -9.19 -7.92 -12.50
C ILE A 271 -10.65 -7.98 -12.94
N ALA A 272 -11.01 -7.29 -14.04
CA ALA A 272 -12.37 -7.31 -14.56
C ALA A 272 -12.77 -8.75 -14.95
N ASP A 273 -11.97 -9.43 -15.76
CA ASP A 273 -12.20 -10.82 -16.17
C ASP A 273 -12.32 -11.75 -14.96
N GLY A 274 -11.41 -11.62 -13.97
CA GLY A 274 -11.47 -12.40 -12.73
C GLY A 274 -12.75 -12.20 -11.92
N LEU A 275 -13.21 -10.96 -11.74
CA LEU A 275 -14.47 -10.66 -11.04
C LEU A 275 -15.69 -11.22 -11.80
N MET A 276 -15.69 -11.11 -13.13
CA MET A 276 -16.78 -11.59 -13.97
C MET A 276 -16.85 -13.12 -13.95
N ASP A 277 -15.72 -13.80 -14.18
CA ASP A 277 -15.64 -15.26 -14.16
C ASP A 277 -16.01 -15.81 -12.78
N LEU A 278 -15.52 -15.19 -11.71
CA LEU A 278 -15.86 -15.59 -10.35
C LEU A 278 -17.36 -15.47 -10.07
N ARG A 279 -18.00 -14.43 -10.60
CA ARG A 279 -19.44 -14.27 -10.50
C ARG A 279 -20.21 -15.36 -11.24
N GLU A 280 -19.67 -15.87 -12.35
CA GLU A 280 -20.28 -16.98 -13.11
C GLU A 280 -20.11 -18.34 -12.42
N GLU A 281 -18.96 -18.55 -11.76
CA GLU A 281 -18.61 -19.84 -11.17
C GLU A 281 -19.24 -20.08 -9.78
N THR A 282 -19.50 -19.00 -9.04
CA THR A 282 -20.02 -19.07 -7.68
C THR A 282 -21.53 -19.29 -7.63
N ARG A 283 -21.99 -20.05 -6.63
CA ARG A 283 -23.41 -20.32 -6.37
C ARG A 283 -23.75 -19.87 -4.96
N ARG A 284 -24.98 -19.38 -4.77
CA ARG A 284 -25.45 -18.91 -3.47
C ARG A 284 -24.46 -17.92 -2.83
N THR A 285 -23.88 -17.05 -3.65
CA THR A 285 -22.86 -16.08 -3.26
C THR A 285 -23.29 -14.66 -3.63
N LEU A 286 -23.17 -13.73 -2.68
CA LEU A 286 -23.23 -12.29 -2.91
C LEU A 286 -21.79 -11.76 -3.00
N MET A 287 -21.44 -11.11 -4.10
CA MET A 287 -20.18 -10.38 -4.21
C MET A 287 -20.43 -8.92 -3.86
N VAL A 288 -19.61 -8.36 -2.97
CA VAL A 288 -19.61 -6.95 -2.57
C VAL A 288 -18.25 -6.38 -2.91
N VAL A 289 -18.20 -5.45 -3.87
CA VAL A 289 -16.97 -4.81 -4.33
C VAL A 289 -16.91 -3.39 -3.80
N ALA A 290 -15.98 -3.11 -2.90
CA ALA A 290 -15.71 -1.78 -2.38
C ALA A 290 -14.49 -1.17 -3.09
N CYS A 291 -14.68 0.00 -3.70
CA CYS A 291 -13.60 0.73 -4.38
C CYS A 291 -13.91 2.23 -4.51
N GLN A 292 -12.95 3.02 -5.00
CA GLN A 292 -13.19 4.39 -5.40
C GLN A 292 -13.96 4.47 -6.74
N PRO A 293 -14.69 5.58 -6.99
CA PRO A 293 -15.41 5.78 -8.26
C PRO A 293 -14.52 5.61 -9.50
N ASP A 294 -13.31 6.16 -9.48
CA ASP A 294 -12.36 6.10 -10.60
C ASP A 294 -11.86 4.67 -10.89
N THR A 295 -11.62 3.89 -9.84
CA THR A 295 -11.23 2.48 -9.96
C THR A 295 -12.32 1.65 -10.61
N TRP A 296 -13.57 1.78 -10.17
CA TRP A 296 -14.68 1.10 -10.82
C TRP A 296 -14.87 1.55 -12.27
N HIS A 297 -14.68 2.83 -12.56
CA HIS A 297 -14.76 3.34 -13.93
C HIS A 297 -13.73 2.64 -14.85
N LYS A 298 -12.51 2.44 -14.37
CA LYS A 298 -11.45 1.74 -15.11
C LYS A 298 -11.76 0.24 -15.30
N ILE A 299 -12.21 -0.44 -14.25
CA ILE A 299 -12.62 -1.85 -14.30
C ILE A 299 -13.78 -2.03 -15.29
N SER A 300 -14.80 -1.17 -15.21
CA SER A 300 -15.98 -1.26 -16.08
C SER A 300 -15.69 -0.93 -17.54
N GLN A 301 -14.75 -0.03 -17.83
CA GLN A 301 -14.30 0.21 -19.20
C GLN A 301 -13.54 -0.97 -19.82
N ALA A 302 -12.87 -1.78 -18.99
CA ALA A 302 -12.14 -2.96 -19.45
C ALA A 302 -13.08 -4.16 -19.67
N ALA A 303 -14.23 -4.20 -18.98
CA ALA A 303 -15.19 -5.29 -19.07
C ALA A 303 -16.07 -5.25 -20.33
N MET A 304 -16.56 -6.42 -20.77
CA MET A 304 -17.60 -6.50 -21.80
C MET A 304 -18.95 -6.01 -21.26
N GLY A 305 -19.70 -5.25 -22.07
CA GLY A 305 -20.94 -4.58 -21.63
C GLY A 305 -21.99 -5.50 -20.98
N SER A 306 -22.20 -6.70 -21.51
CA SER A 306 -23.15 -7.68 -20.96
C SER A 306 -22.75 -8.27 -19.60
N ALA A 307 -21.47 -8.15 -19.23
CA ALA A 307 -20.98 -8.63 -17.95
C ALA A 307 -21.28 -7.62 -16.83
N LEU A 308 -21.35 -6.32 -17.16
CA LEU A 308 -21.69 -5.25 -16.23
C LEU A 308 -23.14 -5.29 -15.75
N ASP A 309 -24.07 -5.85 -16.53
CA ASP A 309 -25.48 -6.02 -16.12
C ASP A 309 -25.64 -6.90 -14.87
N ARG A 310 -24.58 -7.62 -14.47
CA ARG A 310 -24.56 -8.45 -13.26
C ARG A 310 -24.03 -7.72 -12.03
N PHE A 311 -23.65 -6.45 -12.16
CA PHE A 311 -23.11 -5.61 -11.10
C PHE A 311 -24.00 -4.38 -10.89
N ASP A 312 -24.62 -4.35 -9.73
CA ASP A 312 -25.48 -3.27 -9.26
C ASP A 312 -24.63 -2.20 -8.58
N LEU A 313 -24.53 -1.04 -9.23
CA LEU A 313 -23.89 0.14 -8.64
C LEU A 313 -24.78 0.68 -7.51
N LEU A 314 -24.24 0.73 -6.28
CA LEU A 314 -24.92 1.31 -5.13
C LEU A 314 -24.67 2.83 -5.08
N PRO A 315 -25.52 3.60 -4.36
CA PRO A 315 -25.26 5.01 -4.13
C PRO A 315 -23.87 5.24 -3.53
N GLU A 316 -23.17 6.26 -4.02
CA GLU A 316 -21.83 6.60 -3.56
C GLU A 316 -21.84 6.99 -2.07
N LEU A 317 -20.90 6.42 -1.30
CA LEU A 317 -20.67 6.78 0.09
C LEU A 317 -20.03 8.16 0.14
N GLY A 318 -20.77 9.12 0.70
CA GLY A 318 -20.32 10.50 0.81
C GLY A 318 -19.98 10.95 2.23
N ALA A 319 -19.89 12.27 2.37
CA ALA A 319 -19.74 12.95 3.65
C ALA A 319 -20.93 12.70 4.57
N ILE A 320 -20.71 12.94 5.88
CA ILE A 320 -21.73 12.77 6.92
C ILE A 320 -22.97 13.61 6.56
N PRO A 321 -24.20 13.05 6.59
CA PRO A 321 -25.38 13.71 6.06
C PRO A 321 -25.89 14.86 6.94
N ASP A 322 -25.86 14.67 8.27
CA ASP A 322 -26.45 15.58 9.24
C ASP A 322 -25.74 15.52 10.61
N ASN A 323 -26.08 16.49 11.48
CA ASN A 323 -25.46 16.64 12.79
C ASN A 323 -25.82 15.49 13.75
N ALA A 324 -27.04 14.93 13.63
CA ALA A 324 -27.46 13.82 14.47
C ALA A 324 -26.61 12.57 14.20
N THR A 325 -26.30 12.32 12.93
CA THR A 325 -25.41 11.24 12.48
C THR A 325 -23.97 11.49 12.94
N ALA A 326 -23.46 12.73 12.85
CA ALA A 326 -22.14 13.08 13.39
C ALA A 326 -22.04 12.81 14.90
N ALA A 327 -23.06 13.22 15.66
CA ALA A 327 -23.14 12.96 17.10
C ALA A 327 -23.27 11.46 17.41
N ALA A 328 -24.06 10.71 16.63
CA ALA A 328 -24.19 9.27 16.81
C ALA A 328 -22.86 8.53 16.56
N ILE A 329 -22.10 8.93 15.53
CA ILE A 329 -20.76 8.38 15.23
C ILE A 329 -19.80 8.60 16.41
N VAL A 330 -19.74 9.82 16.96
CA VAL A 330 -18.83 10.11 18.07
C VAL A 330 -19.31 9.40 19.34
N ALA A 331 -20.60 9.54 19.69
CA ALA A 331 -21.15 8.94 20.90
C ALA A 331 -21.01 7.42 20.91
N SER A 332 -21.17 6.74 19.78
CA SER A 332 -21.03 5.29 19.72
C SER A 332 -19.61 4.83 20.08
N ARG A 333 -18.57 5.55 19.62
CA ARG A 333 -17.16 5.24 19.91
C ARG A 333 -16.75 5.51 21.37
N LEU A 334 -17.40 6.46 22.04
CA LEU A 334 -17.07 6.83 23.42
C LEU A 334 -17.83 5.99 24.46
N ARG A 335 -19.03 5.50 24.09
CA ARG A 335 -19.98 4.88 25.03
C ARG A 335 -19.40 3.70 25.81
N GLU A 336 -18.76 2.77 25.12
CA GLU A 336 -18.26 1.53 25.74
C GLU A 336 -17.09 1.80 26.71
N THR A 337 -16.18 2.68 26.34
CA THR A 337 -15.07 3.10 27.21
C THR A 337 -15.58 3.84 28.45
N TYR A 338 -16.55 4.74 28.30
CA TYR A 338 -17.14 5.45 29.45
C TYR A 338 -17.90 4.50 30.38
N ALA A 339 -18.66 3.55 29.83
CA ALA A 339 -19.35 2.54 30.63
C ALA A 339 -18.36 1.64 31.40
N SER A 340 -17.31 1.14 30.73
CA SER A 340 -16.30 0.25 31.34
C SER A 340 -15.42 0.93 32.39
N THR A 341 -15.26 2.25 32.31
CA THR A 341 -14.53 3.05 33.31
C THR A 341 -15.41 3.56 34.44
N GLY A 342 -16.73 3.36 34.37
CA GLY A 342 -17.70 3.91 35.32
C GLY A 342 -17.81 5.44 35.26
N PHE A 343 -17.29 6.07 34.20
CA PHE A 343 -17.36 7.51 34.01
C PHE A 343 -18.71 7.90 33.40
N THR A 344 -19.42 8.83 34.04
CA THR A 344 -20.67 9.38 33.51
C THR A 344 -20.38 10.73 32.85
N PRO A 345 -20.34 10.82 31.51
CA PRO A 345 -20.01 12.07 30.83
C PRO A 345 -21.15 13.09 30.93
N PRO A 346 -20.87 14.41 30.89
CA PRO A 346 -21.90 15.45 30.85
C PRO A 346 -22.84 15.34 29.64
N CYS A 347 -22.31 14.85 28.51
CA CYS A 347 -23.09 14.51 27.32
C CYS A 347 -22.46 13.32 26.59
N PRO A 348 -23.23 12.60 25.74
CA PRO A 348 -22.73 11.40 25.07
C PRO A 348 -21.51 11.62 24.15
N THR A 349 -21.26 12.86 23.72
CA THR A 349 -20.15 13.22 22.82
C THR A 349 -18.99 13.91 23.54
N PHE A 350 -19.07 14.10 24.87
CA PHE A 350 -18.02 14.78 25.65
C PHE A 350 -16.64 14.16 25.36
N PRO A 351 -15.57 14.95 25.16
CA PRO A 351 -15.45 16.41 25.29
C PRO A 351 -15.82 17.19 24.01
N ILE A 352 -16.53 16.59 23.07
CA ILE A 352 -16.87 17.20 21.77
C ILE A 352 -18.25 17.85 21.84
N THR A 353 -18.31 19.15 21.63
CA THR A 353 -19.56 19.91 21.70
C THR A 353 -20.44 19.68 20.48
N THR A 354 -21.75 19.85 20.66
CA THR A 354 -22.73 19.83 19.56
C THR A 354 -22.48 20.94 18.54
N THR A 355 -21.92 22.07 18.97
CA THR A 355 -21.51 23.19 18.11
C THR A 355 -20.38 22.77 17.17
N ALA A 356 -19.36 22.06 17.67
CA ALA A 356 -18.29 21.54 16.82
C ALA A 356 -18.85 20.55 15.79
N LEU A 357 -19.70 19.61 16.23
CA LEU A 357 -20.28 18.58 15.36
C LEU A 357 -21.19 19.15 14.26
N ALA A 358 -21.74 20.35 14.45
CA ALA A 358 -22.50 21.05 13.42
C ALA A 358 -21.64 21.44 12.18
N GLU A 359 -20.30 21.44 12.29
CA GLU A 359 -19.39 21.65 11.16
C GLU A 359 -19.14 20.38 10.32
N ALA A 360 -19.46 19.19 10.85
CA ALA A 360 -19.19 17.91 10.20
C ALA A 360 -20.00 17.66 8.92
N PRO A 361 -21.32 17.97 8.86
CA PRO A 361 -22.16 17.60 7.74
C PRO A 361 -21.64 18.15 6.40
N ARG A 362 -21.61 17.29 5.38
CA ARG A 362 -21.16 17.59 4.01
C ARG A 362 -19.70 18.05 3.87
N ARG A 363 -18.91 18.05 4.94
CA ARG A 363 -17.49 18.50 4.96
C ARG A 363 -16.52 17.44 5.46
N TYR A 364 -17.00 16.54 6.32
CA TYR A 364 -16.19 15.50 6.93
C TYR A 364 -16.67 14.12 6.50
N THR A 365 -15.71 13.26 6.19
CA THR A 365 -15.89 11.81 6.20
C THR A 365 -15.85 11.31 7.64
N VAL A 366 -16.30 10.07 7.88
CA VAL A 366 -16.24 9.43 9.20
C VAL A 366 -14.81 9.41 9.71
N ARG A 367 -13.85 8.99 8.87
CA ARG A 367 -12.43 8.96 9.20
C ARG A 367 -11.91 10.33 9.64
N ARG A 368 -12.18 11.38 8.85
CA ARG A 368 -11.70 12.73 9.15
C ARG A 368 -12.28 13.28 10.45
N LEU A 369 -13.56 12.99 10.73
CA LEU A 369 -14.19 13.34 12.00
C LEU A 369 -13.50 12.64 13.18
N LEU A 370 -13.31 11.32 13.09
CA LEU A 370 -12.67 10.54 14.15
C LEU A 370 -11.20 10.91 14.36
N GLN A 371 -10.45 11.22 13.29
CA GLN A 371 -9.09 11.76 13.38
C GLN A 371 -9.06 13.06 14.18
N ARG A 372 -9.97 13.99 13.90
CA ARG A 372 -10.04 15.27 14.62
C ARG A 372 -10.39 15.09 16.10
N VAL A 373 -11.29 14.15 16.41
CA VAL A 373 -11.65 13.79 17.79
C VAL A 373 -10.45 13.15 18.51
N ALA A 374 -9.77 12.20 17.87
CA ALA A 374 -8.59 11.53 18.45
C ALA A 374 -7.45 12.53 18.72
N GLN A 375 -7.18 13.44 17.80
CA GLN A 375 -6.21 14.51 17.98
C GLN A 375 -6.56 15.41 19.18
N HIS A 376 -7.84 15.73 19.35
CA HIS A 376 -8.30 16.52 20.49
C HIS A 376 -8.12 15.79 21.82
N VAL A 377 -8.50 14.51 21.87
CA VAL A 377 -8.31 13.66 23.06
C VAL A 377 -6.82 13.56 23.42
N LYS A 378 -5.94 13.33 22.43
CA LYS A 378 -4.48 13.32 22.64
C LYS A 378 -3.99 14.65 23.22
N SER A 379 -4.44 15.79 22.69
CA SER A 379 -4.08 17.11 23.23
C SER A 379 -4.54 17.32 24.69
N CYS A 380 -5.70 16.78 25.08
CA CYS A 380 -6.18 16.86 26.47
C CYS A 380 -5.32 15.98 27.40
N LEU A 381 -4.92 14.79 26.93
CA LEU A 381 -4.05 13.89 27.69
C LEU A 381 -2.64 14.46 27.85
N ASP A 382 -2.06 15.02 26.78
CA ASP A 382 -0.72 15.61 26.78
C ASP A 382 -0.65 16.86 27.67
N SER A 383 -1.71 17.65 27.74
CA SER A 383 -1.80 18.84 28.60
C SER A 383 -2.20 18.54 30.04
N GLY A 384 -2.67 17.32 30.34
CA GLY A 384 -3.21 16.96 31.64
C GLY A 384 -4.51 17.68 32.02
N HIS A 385 -5.19 18.31 31.06
CA HIS A 385 -6.43 19.05 31.26
C HIS A 385 -7.45 18.75 30.16
N VAL A 386 -8.69 18.43 30.54
CA VAL A 386 -9.77 18.19 29.58
C VAL A 386 -10.43 19.51 29.23
N VAL A 387 -10.40 19.88 27.95
CA VAL A 387 -11.06 21.08 27.41
C VAL A 387 -12.08 20.66 26.37
N GLU A 388 -13.23 21.33 26.31
CA GLU A 388 -14.26 21.04 25.31
C GLU A 388 -13.85 21.51 23.90
N LEU A 389 -14.07 20.66 22.89
CA LEU A 389 -13.86 21.01 21.49
C LEU A 389 -15.08 21.75 20.95
N THR A 390 -14.89 23.01 20.57
CA THR A 390 -15.97 23.91 20.07
C THR A 390 -15.99 24.10 18.56
N THR A 391 -14.90 23.76 17.85
CA THR A 391 -14.80 23.83 16.37
C THR A 391 -14.01 22.64 15.82
N LEU A 392 -14.45 22.08 14.69
CA LEU A 392 -13.74 20.99 13.99
C LEU A 392 -12.71 21.53 13.00
N SER A 393 -12.93 22.74 12.49
CA SER A 393 -12.03 23.44 11.59
C SER A 393 -10.70 23.70 12.30
N ASP A 394 -9.58 23.48 11.59
CA ASP A 394 -8.29 24.00 12.00
C ASP A 394 -8.33 25.52 11.92
N THR A 395 -8.92 26.14 12.95
CA THR A 395 -8.53 27.49 13.30
C THR A 395 -7.10 27.32 13.74
N LYS A 396 -6.15 27.59 12.82
CA LYS A 396 -4.75 27.92 13.06
C LYS A 396 -4.68 28.31 14.53
N ALA A 397 -4.22 27.38 15.38
CA ALA A 397 -4.41 27.47 16.81
C ALA A 397 -4.15 28.92 17.16
N ALA A 398 -5.17 29.58 17.70
CA ALA A 398 -4.97 30.89 18.24
C ALA A 398 -3.73 30.72 19.11
N ALA A 399 -2.65 31.39 18.71
CA ALA A 399 -1.60 31.75 19.60
C ALA A 399 -2.26 32.71 20.60
N THR A 400 -3.17 32.18 21.43
CA THR A 400 -3.23 32.56 22.80
C THR A 400 -1.84 32.23 23.28
N THR A 401 -1.04 33.28 23.36
CA THR A 401 0.19 33.40 24.12
C THR A 401 -0.10 32.84 25.51
N VAL A 402 -0.11 31.51 25.64
CA VAL A 402 0.29 30.85 26.86
C VAL A 402 1.77 31.16 26.89
N SER A 403 2.07 32.22 27.64
CA SER A 403 3.41 32.49 28.13
C SER A 403 4.05 31.14 28.43
N ILE A 404 5.14 30.83 27.74
CA ILE A 404 6.06 29.75 28.13
C ILE A 404 6.72 30.24 29.42
N ALA A 405 5.93 30.31 30.49
CA ALA A 405 6.38 30.37 31.85
C ALA A 405 6.64 28.91 32.21
N SER A 406 7.89 28.50 32.01
CA SER A 406 8.51 27.33 32.62
C SER A 406 7.60 26.09 32.75
N VAL A 407 7.56 25.25 31.71
CA VAL A 407 7.44 23.81 31.97
C VAL A 407 8.74 23.44 32.67
N SER A 408 8.75 23.57 34.00
CA SER A 408 9.74 22.93 34.84
C SER A 408 9.74 21.45 34.46
N GLU A 409 10.89 21.00 33.97
CA GLU A 409 11.15 19.62 33.57
C GLU A 409 10.76 18.68 34.73
N ASP A 410 9.68 17.91 34.55
CA ASP A 410 9.40 16.80 35.45
C ASP A 410 10.26 15.60 35.03
N ARG A 411 11.58 15.71 35.28
CA ARG A 411 12.57 14.64 35.02
C ARG A 411 12.30 13.38 35.86
N SER A 412 11.48 13.50 36.90
CA SER A 412 11.16 12.42 37.84
C SER A 412 10.36 11.27 37.21
N GLY A 413 9.45 11.58 36.27
CA GLY A 413 8.63 10.58 35.57
C GLY A 413 9.41 9.75 34.55
N ASP A 414 10.46 10.33 33.95
CA ASP A 414 11.31 9.64 32.96
C ASP A 414 12.22 8.60 33.59
N GLU A 415 12.72 8.87 34.80
CA GLU A 415 13.55 7.91 35.55
C GLU A 415 12.74 6.66 35.91
N ALA A 416 11.50 6.83 36.39
CA ALA A 416 10.61 5.70 36.69
C ALA A 416 10.24 4.88 35.45
N LEU A 417 9.98 5.54 34.30
CA LEU A 417 9.73 4.86 33.03
C LEU A 417 10.97 4.10 32.54
N THR A 418 12.16 4.67 32.70
CA THR A 418 13.43 4.04 32.34
C THR A 418 13.74 2.83 33.22
N GLU A 419 13.55 2.95 34.54
CA GLU A 419 13.70 1.84 35.48
C GLU A 419 12.73 0.69 35.17
N ARG A 420 11.46 1.02 34.90
CA ARG A 420 10.45 0.04 34.49
C ARG A 420 10.80 -0.64 33.18
N PHE A 421 11.31 0.10 32.20
CA PHE A 421 11.76 -0.43 30.92
C PHE A 421 12.91 -1.43 31.10
N GLU A 422 13.94 -1.10 31.88
CA GLU A 422 15.07 -2.00 32.13
C GLU A 422 14.66 -3.24 32.95
N ALA A 423 13.76 -3.09 33.93
CA ALA A 423 13.19 -4.23 34.65
C ALA A 423 12.48 -5.20 33.70
N LEU A 424 11.60 -4.70 32.84
CA LEU A 424 10.88 -5.51 31.86
C LEU A 424 11.81 -6.16 30.83
N ARG A 425 12.89 -5.49 30.40
CA ARG A 425 13.91 -6.10 29.54
C ARG A 425 14.59 -7.28 30.22
N SER A 426 14.90 -7.16 31.51
CA SER A 426 15.57 -8.23 32.26
C SER A 426 14.70 -9.47 32.48
N GLU A 427 13.38 -9.29 32.56
CA GLU A 427 12.39 -10.37 32.70
C GLU A 427 12.06 -11.07 31.38
N ALA A 428 12.34 -10.43 30.23
CA ALA A 428 11.94 -10.92 28.92
C ALA A 428 12.79 -12.12 28.45
N ASP A 429 12.10 -13.17 27.98
CA ASP A 429 12.71 -14.35 27.37
C ASP A 429 12.96 -14.14 25.86
N PRO A 430 14.22 -14.07 25.40
CA PRO A 430 14.55 -13.90 24.00
C PRO A 430 14.55 -15.21 23.18
N GLU A 431 14.47 -16.38 23.81
CA GLU A 431 14.57 -17.67 23.09
C GLU A 431 13.21 -18.13 22.58
N MET A 432 12.14 -17.99 23.38
CA MET A 432 10.80 -18.42 22.97
C MET A 432 10.34 -17.83 21.61
N PRO A 433 10.48 -16.52 21.32
CA PRO A 433 10.09 -15.97 20.02
C PRO A 433 10.83 -16.58 18.82
N LEU A 434 11.97 -17.25 19.04
CA LEU A 434 12.77 -17.95 18.04
C LEU A 434 12.48 -19.44 17.96
N ASP A 435 11.55 -19.97 18.77
CA ASP A 435 11.14 -21.36 18.72
C ASP A 435 9.99 -21.56 17.73
N LYS A 436 10.13 -22.52 16.81
CA LYS A 436 9.13 -22.85 15.77
C LYS A 436 7.71 -23.09 16.30
N ALA A 437 7.55 -23.55 17.54
CA ALA A 437 6.27 -23.87 18.16
C ALA A 437 5.56 -22.63 18.72
N THR A 438 6.30 -21.55 18.99
CA THR A 438 5.74 -20.34 19.63
C THR A 438 5.94 -19.06 18.84
N GLU A 439 6.81 -19.07 17.83
CA GLU A 439 7.12 -17.97 16.91
C GLU A 439 5.86 -17.29 16.36
N ASP A 440 4.96 -18.06 15.69
CA ASP A 440 3.73 -17.53 15.07
C ASP A 440 2.76 -16.91 16.09
N ARG A 441 2.91 -17.22 17.39
CA ARG A 441 2.11 -16.64 18.47
C ARG A 441 2.74 -15.39 19.08
N LEU A 442 4.07 -15.36 19.21
CA LEU A 442 4.78 -14.32 19.97
C LEU A 442 5.28 -13.17 19.08
N MET A 443 5.85 -13.49 17.92
CA MET A 443 6.47 -12.51 17.01
C MET A 443 5.52 -11.40 16.55
N PRO A 444 4.24 -11.67 16.20
CA PRO A 444 3.33 -10.61 15.76
C PRO A 444 3.18 -9.48 16.77
N GLY A 445 3.00 -9.83 18.06
CA GLY A 445 2.85 -8.84 19.13
C GLY A 445 4.14 -8.06 19.42
N LEU A 446 5.30 -8.69 19.29
CA LEU A 446 6.59 -8.03 19.54
C LEU A 446 6.95 -7.04 18.43
N VAL A 447 6.88 -7.47 17.17
CA VAL A 447 7.25 -6.62 16.03
C VAL A 447 6.26 -5.46 15.88
N SER A 448 4.96 -5.71 16.06
CA SER A 448 3.94 -4.65 15.96
C SER A 448 4.05 -3.60 17.07
N ALA A 449 4.34 -4.01 18.31
CA ALA A 449 4.63 -3.09 19.40
C ALA A 449 5.85 -2.21 19.09
N GLY A 450 6.93 -2.84 18.58
CA GLY A 450 8.11 -2.13 18.13
C GLY A 450 7.83 -1.08 17.06
N LEU A 451 7.05 -1.45 16.03
CA LEU A 451 6.67 -0.53 14.95
C LEU A 451 5.81 0.63 15.47
N LYS A 452 4.87 0.40 16.39
CA LYS A 452 4.05 1.45 17.02
C LYS A 452 4.90 2.43 17.82
N CYS A 453 5.82 1.91 18.65
CA CYS A 453 6.78 2.74 19.38
C CYS A 453 7.68 3.54 18.42
N LEU A 454 8.18 2.89 17.37
CA LEU A 454 8.98 3.55 16.34
C LEU A 454 8.26 4.76 15.73
N MET A 455 6.96 4.65 15.42
CA MET A 455 6.21 5.79 14.87
C MET A 455 6.10 6.96 15.86
N THR A 456 5.95 6.64 17.15
CA THR A 456 5.92 7.66 18.21
C THR A 456 7.28 8.37 18.33
N GLU A 457 8.39 7.65 18.15
CA GLU A 457 9.75 8.21 18.22
C GLU A 457 10.06 9.23 17.13
N PHE A 458 9.52 9.04 15.92
CA PHE A 458 9.78 9.93 14.79
C PHE A 458 9.00 11.25 14.85
N ALA A 459 8.10 11.44 15.85
CA ALA A 459 7.30 12.65 16.05
C ALA A 459 6.58 13.15 14.78
N VAL A 460 6.30 12.24 13.86
CA VAL A 460 5.59 12.49 12.61
C VAL A 460 4.09 12.39 12.83
N ASP A 461 3.31 12.89 11.87
CA ASP A 461 1.87 12.68 11.86
C ASP A 461 1.56 11.17 11.80
N GLU A 462 1.30 10.58 12.97
CA GLU A 462 0.98 9.16 13.17
C GLU A 462 -0.21 8.73 12.30
N SER A 463 -1.07 9.66 11.85
CA SER A 463 -2.22 9.34 11.01
C SER A 463 -1.85 8.79 9.62
N ARG A 464 -0.62 9.04 9.16
CA ARG A 464 -0.10 8.53 7.87
C ARG A 464 0.42 7.10 7.96
N PHE A 465 0.58 6.56 9.16
CA PHE A 465 1.15 5.24 9.39
C PHE A 465 0.10 4.27 9.91
N VAL A 466 0.13 3.05 9.38
CA VAL A 466 -0.72 1.96 9.84
C VAL A 466 0.14 0.72 10.08
N VAL A 467 0.01 0.15 11.27
CA VAL A 467 0.69 -1.09 11.66
C VAL A 467 -0.34 -2.23 11.69
N GLU A 468 -0.09 -3.29 10.93
CA GLU A 468 -0.94 -4.48 10.81
C GLU A 468 -0.24 -5.70 11.42
N ALA A 469 -0.95 -6.52 12.19
CA ALA A 469 -0.35 -7.65 12.93
C ALA A 469 -1.29 -8.86 13.16
N GLY A 470 -2.45 -8.92 12.48
CA GLY A 470 -3.53 -9.86 12.75
C GLY A 470 -3.75 -10.95 11.68
N PHE A 471 -2.68 -11.35 10.99
CA PHE A 471 -2.71 -12.30 9.86
C PHE A 471 -3.11 -13.76 10.20
N GLY A 472 -3.61 -14.05 11.41
CA GLY A 472 -4.09 -15.38 11.83
C GLY A 472 -3.03 -16.35 12.37
N ARG A 473 -3.45 -17.57 12.73
CA ARG A 473 -2.65 -18.55 13.52
C ARG A 473 -1.52 -19.24 12.73
N ARG A 474 -1.51 -19.11 11.40
CA ARG A 474 -0.45 -19.52 10.45
C ARG A 474 -0.18 -18.42 9.43
N ALA A 475 -0.24 -17.19 9.92
CA ALA A 475 -0.06 -15.98 9.15
C ALA A 475 1.12 -16.06 8.19
N ALA A 476 0.96 -15.59 6.95
CA ALA A 476 2.07 -15.44 6.01
C ALA A 476 3.08 -14.37 6.47
N LEU A 477 2.62 -13.35 7.21
CA LEU A 477 3.41 -12.25 7.78
C LEU A 477 3.14 -12.09 9.28
N HIS A 478 4.11 -11.67 10.08
CA HIS A 478 3.88 -11.38 11.49
C HIS A 478 3.50 -9.92 11.75
N ALA A 479 4.05 -8.99 10.98
CA ALA A 479 3.69 -7.59 11.05
C ALA A 479 3.95 -6.88 9.72
N GLN A 480 3.22 -5.80 9.48
CA GLN A 480 3.44 -4.90 8.35
C GLN A 480 3.30 -3.45 8.81
N LEU A 481 4.22 -2.59 8.37
CA LEU A 481 4.08 -1.13 8.47
C LEU A 481 3.73 -0.58 7.09
N ARG A 482 2.69 0.26 7.04
CA ARG A 482 2.23 0.96 5.84
C ARG A 482 2.38 2.46 6.05
N LEU A 483 3.09 3.13 5.15
CA LEU A 483 3.16 4.59 5.04
C LEU A 483 2.28 5.03 3.88
N VAL A 484 1.25 5.83 4.17
CA VAL A 484 0.41 6.46 3.15
C VAL A 484 1.12 7.69 2.60
N LEU A 485 1.47 7.64 1.32
CA LEU A 485 2.07 8.76 0.59
C LEU A 485 0.99 9.71 0.09
N ASP A 486 -0.11 9.17 -0.43
CA ASP A 486 -1.26 9.93 -0.91
C ASP A 486 -2.56 9.16 -0.60
N GLU A 487 -3.43 9.75 0.21
CA GLU A 487 -4.72 9.17 0.60
C GLU A 487 -5.75 9.18 -0.54
N ALA A 488 -5.64 10.09 -1.51
CA ALA A 488 -6.61 10.25 -2.58
C ALA A 488 -6.47 9.13 -3.62
N ILE A 489 -5.24 8.72 -3.93
CA ILE A 489 -4.95 7.63 -4.89
C ILE A 489 -4.50 6.33 -4.21
N GLU A 490 -4.65 6.22 -2.89
CA GLU A 490 -4.20 5.08 -2.07
C GLU A 490 -2.74 4.64 -2.36
N ASN A 491 -1.84 5.59 -2.61
CA ASN A 491 -0.44 5.29 -2.85
C ASN A 491 0.29 5.06 -1.51
N ASP A 492 0.87 3.89 -1.33
CA ASP A 492 1.53 3.50 -0.08
C ASP A 492 2.86 2.76 -0.27
N VAL A 493 3.70 2.85 0.75
CA VAL A 493 4.92 2.04 0.89
C VAL A 493 4.71 1.07 2.05
N ARG A 494 5.08 -0.19 1.86
CA ARG A 494 4.86 -1.27 2.83
C ARG A 494 6.15 -1.97 3.21
N TRP A 495 6.35 -2.16 4.50
CA TRP A 495 7.42 -2.96 5.08
C TRP A 495 6.85 -4.13 5.86
N SER A 496 7.09 -5.33 5.36
CA SER A 496 6.55 -6.57 5.90
C SER A 496 7.62 -7.35 6.64
N PHE A 497 7.24 -8.03 7.73
CA PHE A 497 8.14 -8.79 8.59
C PHE A 497 7.58 -10.20 8.82
N ARG A 498 8.44 -11.21 8.70
CA ARG A 498 8.09 -12.61 9.00
C ARG A 498 9.25 -13.33 9.66
N GLY A 499 9.04 -13.86 10.86
CA GLY A 499 9.91 -14.86 11.48
C GLY A 499 9.94 -16.16 10.68
N VAL A 500 11.10 -16.82 10.67
CA VAL A 500 11.25 -18.18 10.12
C VAL A 500 12.23 -18.96 10.99
N ALA A 501 11.77 -19.59 12.07
CA ALA A 501 12.59 -20.38 12.99
C ALA A 501 12.83 -21.82 12.52
N THR A 502 11.97 -22.36 11.66
CA THR A 502 12.01 -23.77 11.26
C THR A 502 13.34 -24.17 10.60
N GLY A 503 13.90 -25.31 11.01
CA GLY A 503 15.07 -25.93 10.37
C GLY A 503 14.71 -26.85 9.20
N ASN A 504 13.43 -27.18 9.02
CA ASN A 504 12.98 -28.07 7.95
C ASN A 504 12.95 -27.32 6.61
N ALA A 505 13.62 -27.85 5.60
CA ALA A 505 13.72 -27.25 4.27
C ALA A 505 12.36 -26.91 3.67
N LEU A 506 11.39 -27.81 3.73
CA LEU A 506 10.13 -27.66 3.00
C LEU A 506 9.18 -26.71 3.72
N SER A 507 9.18 -26.75 5.05
CA SER A 507 8.48 -25.78 5.89
C SER A 507 9.03 -24.37 5.66
N ALA A 508 10.35 -24.19 5.65
CA ALA A 508 10.99 -22.91 5.37
C ALA A 508 10.65 -22.39 3.96
N GLN A 509 10.75 -23.26 2.94
CA GLN A 509 10.42 -22.91 1.56
C GLN A 509 8.95 -22.47 1.42
N SER A 510 8.01 -23.16 2.09
CA SER A 510 6.59 -22.79 2.08
C SER A 510 6.35 -21.44 2.76
N GLN A 511 6.93 -21.21 3.94
CA GLN A 511 6.79 -19.94 4.67
C GLN A 511 7.37 -18.76 3.87
N MET A 512 8.53 -18.93 3.22
CA MET A 512 9.12 -17.91 2.36
C MET A 512 8.22 -17.56 1.18
N ARG A 513 7.71 -18.55 0.44
CA ARG A 513 6.82 -18.30 -0.70
C ARG A 513 5.52 -17.61 -0.29
N ASN A 514 4.94 -18.04 0.82
CA ASN A 514 3.72 -17.43 1.35
C ASN A 514 3.97 -15.98 1.78
N ALA A 515 5.08 -15.71 2.48
CA ALA A 515 5.47 -14.36 2.88
C ALA A 515 5.73 -13.44 1.68
N MET A 516 6.43 -13.92 0.65
CA MET A 516 6.66 -13.16 -0.59
C MET A 516 5.35 -12.81 -1.30
N THR A 517 4.43 -13.78 -1.35
CA THR A 517 3.11 -13.61 -1.96
C THR A 517 2.30 -12.58 -1.18
N GLU A 518 2.21 -12.71 0.15
CA GLU A 518 1.44 -11.80 1.00
C GLU A 518 2.03 -10.38 1.05
N ALA A 519 3.36 -10.26 1.00
CA ALA A 519 4.04 -8.96 0.93
C ALA A 519 3.89 -8.27 -0.44
N GLY A 520 3.38 -8.97 -1.46
CA GLY A 520 3.33 -8.48 -2.84
C GLY A 520 4.71 -8.20 -3.42
N LEU A 521 5.68 -9.04 -3.10
CA LEU A 521 7.08 -8.84 -3.50
C LEU A 521 7.29 -9.25 -4.97
N GLU A 522 7.34 -8.25 -5.86
CA GLU A 522 7.48 -8.42 -7.30
C GLU A 522 8.74 -7.75 -7.87
N PRO A 523 9.35 -8.31 -8.93
CA PRO A 523 10.51 -7.68 -9.58
C PRO A 523 10.17 -6.28 -10.10
N GLY A 524 10.90 -5.27 -9.65
CA GLY A 524 10.76 -3.88 -10.11
C GLY A 524 9.78 -3.02 -9.32
N VAL A 525 9.05 -3.59 -8.34
CA VAL A 525 8.18 -2.83 -7.43
C VAL A 525 9.00 -2.36 -6.23
N VAL A 526 9.28 -1.06 -6.15
CA VAL A 526 10.13 -0.48 -5.08
C VAL A 526 9.37 -0.13 -3.80
N SER A 527 8.04 -0.13 -3.81
CA SER A 527 7.18 0.25 -2.66
C SER A 527 6.77 -0.92 -1.77
N ARG A 528 7.30 -2.13 -2.02
CA ARG A 528 6.99 -3.36 -1.30
C ARG A 528 8.27 -3.98 -0.78
N HIS A 529 8.44 -4.02 0.54
CA HIS A 529 9.61 -4.57 1.20
C HIS A 529 9.22 -5.76 2.10
N LEU A 530 10.06 -6.79 2.12
CA LEU A 530 9.90 -7.96 2.99
C LEU A 530 11.21 -8.29 3.69
N SER A 531 11.17 -8.33 5.02
CA SER A 531 12.24 -8.74 5.91
C SER A 531 11.92 -10.10 6.54
N LEU A 532 12.73 -11.11 6.23
CA LEU A 532 12.66 -12.42 6.88
C LEU A 532 13.56 -12.42 8.13
N LEU A 533 12.96 -12.55 9.30
CA LEU A 533 13.62 -12.55 10.60
C LEU A 533 14.10 -13.97 10.92
N ARG A 534 15.42 -14.21 10.81
CA ARG A 534 15.98 -15.56 10.95
C ARG A 534 17.43 -15.54 11.45
N ASN A 535 17.68 -16.31 12.50
CA ASN A 535 19.00 -16.47 13.12
C ASN A 535 19.74 -17.76 12.72
N THR A 536 19.06 -18.69 12.06
CA THR A 536 19.62 -19.98 11.64
C THR A 536 19.94 -19.97 10.14
N ARG A 537 20.95 -20.73 9.70
CA ARG A 537 21.24 -20.85 8.27
C ARG A 537 20.06 -21.47 7.51
N TYR A 538 19.86 -21.06 6.27
CA TYR A 538 18.88 -21.70 5.40
C TYR A 538 19.26 -23.17 5.17
N PRO A 539 18.28 -24.09 5.11
CA PRO A 539 18.55 -25.49 4.82
C PRO A 539 19.27 -25.68 3.48
N SER A 540 20.31 -26.53 3.45
CA SER A 540 21.13 -26.78 2.26
C SER A 540 20.35 -27.61 1.23
N GLY A 541 20.00 -26.98 0.11
CA GLY A 541 19.33 -27.65 -1.00
C GLY A 541 19.18 -26.74 -2.21
N ARG A 542 19.29 -27.30 -3.43
CA ARG A 542 19.18 -26.55 -4.70
C ARG A 542 17.91 -25.70 -4.75
N LYS A 543 16.77 -26.28 -4.34
CA LYS A 543 15.47 -25.60 -4.36
C LYS A 543 15.37 -24.47 -3.35
N THR A 544 15.88 -24.67 -2.13
CA THR A 544 15.97 -23.61 -1.12
C THR A 544 16.85 -22.46 -1.63
N GLY A 545 17.96 -22.78 -2.29
CA GLY A 545 18.83 -21.80 -2.94
C GLY A 545 18.13 -21.01 -4.05
N GLU A 546 17.35 -21.68 -4.91
CA GLU A 546 16.55 -21.02 -5.96
C GLU A 546 15.51 -20.05 -5.39
N ILE A 547 14.76 -20.46 -4.36
CA ILE A 547 13.76 -19.59 -3.73
C ILE A 547 14.42 -18.42 -3.03
N LYS A 548 15.53 -18.65 -2.32
CA LYS A 548 16.28 -17.59 -1.67
C LYS A 548 16.82 -16.58 -2.69
N ALA A 549 17.36 -17.06 -3.81
CA ALA A 549 17.83 -16.19 -4.88
C ALA A 549 16.69 -15.39 -5.53
N ASP A 550 15.51 -15.99 -5.73
CA ASP A 550 14.32 -15.28 -6.22
C ASP A 550 13.83 -14.23 -5.21
N PHE A 551 13.82 -14.55 -3.93
CA PHE A 551 13.50 -13.62 -2.84
C PHE A 551 14.43 -12.40 -2.82
N GLU A 552 15.75 -12.63 -2.89
CA GLU A 552 16.75 -11.55 -2.93
C GLU A 552 16.69 -10.73 -4.23
N ALA A 553 16.47 -11.39 -5.37
CA ALA A 553 16.33 -10.73 -6.67
C ALA A 553 15.12 -9.79 -6.74
N ARG A 554 14.08 -10.05 -5.95
CA ARG A 554 12.90 -9.18 -5.81
C ARG A 554 13.05 -8.11 -4.73
N GLY A 555 14.25 -7.96 -4.15
CA GLY A 555 14.55 -6.93 -3.15
C GLY A 555 14.24 -7.32 -1.70
N GLY A 556 13.90 -8.59 -1.44
CA GLY A 556 13.71 -9.12 -0.09
C GLY A 556 15.02 -9.21 0.69
N ARG A 557 14.95 -9.02 2.02
CA ARG A 557 16.12 -9.05 2.92
C ARG A 557 15.97 -10.11 4.01
N SER A 558 17.02 -10.87 4.28
CA SER A 558 17.09 -11.71 5.49
C SER A 558 17.81 -10.94 6.58
N VAL A 559 17.15 -10.72 7.72
CA VAL A 559 17.67 -9.91 8.82
C VAL A 559 17.75 -10.79 10.07
N PRO A 560 18.92 -10.91 10.73
CA PRO A 560 18.98 -11.56 12.04
C PRO A 560 18.29 -10.68 13.08
N ILE A 561 17.74 -11.30 14.13
CA ILE A 561 17.15 -10.58 15.26
C ILE A 561 17.88 -10.96 16.54
N SER A 562 18.50 -9.98 17.18
CA SER A 562 19.29 -10.23 18.38
C SER A 562 18.40 -10.53 19.59
N GLY A 563 18.94 -11.23 20.59
CA GLY A 563 18.23 -11.40 21.87
C GLY A 563 18.00 -10.07 22.59
N ASP A 564 18.84 -9.07 22.32
CA ASP A 564 18.67 -7.72 22.86
C ASP A 564 17.51 -6.96 22.21
N ASP A 565 17.36 -7.07 20.88
CA ASP A 565 16.21 -6.55 20.15
C ASP A 565 14.92 -7.18 20.69
N LEU A 566 14.89 -8.51 20.87
CA LEU A 566 13.71 -9.21 21.39
C LEU A 566 13.32 -8.76 22.81
N ARG A 567 14.29 -8.57 23.71
CA ARG A 567 14.02 -8.03 25.06
C ARG A 567 13.48 -6.61 25.00
N THR A 568 14.05 -5.78 24.14
CA THR A 568 13.59 -4.39 23.92
C THR A 568 12.15 -4.38 23.41
N LEU A 569 11.84 -5.18 22.37
CA LEU A 569 10.49 -5.28 21.82
C LEU A 569 9.47 -5.83 22.84
N ALA A 570 9.87 -6.80 23.66
CA ALA A 570 9.03 -7.36 24.72
C ALA A 570 8.71 -6.33 25.81
N ALA A 571 9.71 -5.55 26.25
CA ALA A 571 9.52 -4.47 27.21
C ALA A 571 8.61 -3.38 26.65
N LEU A 572 8.84 -2.94 25.40
CA LEU A 572 8.00 -1.95 24.74
C LEU A 572 6.54 -2.40 24.61
N ARG A 573 6.31 -3.67 24.26
CA ARG A 573 4.96 -4.25 24.22
C ARG A 573 4.26 -4.15 25.59
N ARG A 574 4.95 -4.56 26.65
CA ARG A 574 4.41 -4.51 28.02
C ARG A 574 4.10 -3.08 28.47
N MET A 575 4.98 -2.12 28.17
CA MET A 575 4.75 -0.71 28.49
C MET A 575 3.58 -0.10 27.70
N LEU A 576 3.40 -0.49 26.43
CA LEU A 576 2.24 -0.11 25.61
C LEU A 576 0.95 -0.69 26.21
N ASP A 577 0.94 -1.98 26.55
CA ASP A 577 -0.23 -2.66 27.14
C ASP A 577 -0.60 -2.08 28.52
N GLU A 578 0.40 -1.63 29.31
CA GLU A 578 0.21 -1.00 30.63
C GLU A 578 -0.28 0.46 30.56
N GLY A 579 -0.23 1.12 29.39
CA GLY A 579 -0.81 2.45 29.16
C GLY A 579 -0.22 3.57 30.05
N MET A 580 1.10 3.55 30.27
CA MET A 580 1.74 4.43 31.27
C MET A 580 1.70 5.92 30.88
N PRO A 581 1.34 6.84 31.82
CA PRO A 581 1.37 8.28 31.58
C PRO A 581 2.77 8.78 31.17
N GLY A 582 2.84 9.70 30.21
CA GLY A 582 4.11 10.29 29.76
C GLY A 582 4.96 9.40 28.84
N PHE A 583 4.55 8.15 28.59
CA PHE A 583 5.32 7.18 27.81
C PHE A 583 5.68 7.67 26.40
N GLY A 584 4.77 8.35 25.69
CA GLY A 584 5.06 8.89 24.36
C GLY A 584 6.14 9.99 24.38
N GLY A 585 6.19 10.80 25.45
CA GLY A 585 7.26 11.78 25.65
C GLY A 585 8.61 11.11 25.91
N TRP A 586 8.61 10.06 26.74
CA TRP A 586 9.79 9.24 27.00
C TRP A 586 10.33 8.59 25.72
N LEU A 587 9.47 7.95 24.91
CA LEU A 587 9.85 7.33 23.63
C LEU A 587 10.57 8.32 22.71
N ARG A 588 10.01 9.54 22.53
CA ARG A 588 10.63 10.59 21.70
C ARG A 588 12.04 10.99 22.15
N ARG A 589 12.33 10.89 23.45
CA ARG A 589 13.65 11.24 24.03
C ARG A 589 14.63 10.06 23.99
N THR A 590 14.22 8.88 24.44
CA THR A 590 15.11 7.73 24.63
C THR A 590 15.30 6.90 23.37
N ARG A 591 14.32 6.92 22.46
CA ARG A 591 14.34 6.29 21.14
C ARG A 591 14.77 4.80 21.12
N PRO A 592 14.22 3.94 21.99
CA PRO A 592 14.65 2.54 22.10
C PRO A 592 14.33 1.69 20.86
N ALA A 593 13.22 1.91 20.17
CA ALA A 593 12.82 1.12 19.00
C ALA A 593 13.69 1.42 17.77
N SER A 594 13.97 2.69 17.48
CA SER A 594 14.82 3.08 16.33
C SER A 594 16.28 2.64 16.46
N ARG A 595 16.73 2.29 17.66
CA ARG A 595 18.07 1.76 17.95
C ARG A 595 18.19 0.24 17.76
N THR A 596 17.08 -0.47 17.57
CA THR A 596 17.11 -1.92 17.32
C THR A 596 17.70 -2.24 15.95
N GLU A 597 18.49 -3.30 15.85
CA GLU A 597 19.11 -3.70 14.58
C GLU A 597 18.06 -4.12 13.56
N VAL A 598 17.00 -4.80 14.01
CA VAL A 598 15.89 -5.26 13.18
C VAL A 598 15.18 -4.13 12.42
N PHE A 599 15.14 -2.91 12.97
CA PHE A 599 14.49 -1.75 12.33
C PHE A 599 15.47 -0.78 11.66
N SER A 600 16.78 -0.96 11.75
CA SER A 600 17.80 -0.07 11.16
C SER A 600 17.56 0.24 9.67
N SER A 601 17.30 -0.78 8.86
CA SER A 601 16.99 -0.63 7.43
C SER A 601 15.68 0.10 7.18
N LEU A 602 14.67 -0.13 8.03
CA LEU A 602 13.38 0.54 7.94
C LEU A 602 13.55 2.03 8.26
N VAL A 603 14.25 2.34 9.37
CA VAL A 603 14.61 3.70 9.78
C VAL A 603 15.28 4.45 8.64
N ALA A 604 16.33 3.89 8.03
CA ALA A 604 17.03 4.54 6.92
C ALA A 604 16.11 4.85 5.72
N GLN A 605 15.16 3.97 5.41
CA GLN A 605 14.18 4.19 4.33
C GLN A 605 13.13 5.23 4.73
N LEU A 606 12.65 5.21 5.96
CA LEU A 606 11.73 6.22 6.48
C LEU A 606 12.34 7.62 6.43
N HIS A 607 13.63 7.78 6.74
CA HIS A 607 14.34 9.05 6.57
C HIS A 607 14.32 9.56 5.12
N GLN A 608 14.36 8.66 4.12
CA GLN A 608 14.25 9.05 2.70
C GLN A 608 12.85 9.59 2.35
N TYR A 609 11.80 9.03 2.95
CA TYR A 609 10.41 9.45 2.69
C TYR A 609 9.93 10.64 3.53
N LEU A 610 10.44 10.78 4.75
CA LEU A 610 10.00 11.79 5.71
C LEU A 610 10.92 13.03 5.73
N GLY A 611 12.11 12.94 5.13
CA GLY A 611 13.18 13.90 5.37
C GLY A 611 13.85 13.65 6.73
N ASP A 612 15.08 14.11 6.91
CA ASP A 612 15.81 13.89 8.15
C ASP A 612 15.19 14.67 9.32
N PRO A 613 14.65 14.02 10.38
CA PRO A 613 14.11 14.69 11.55
C PRO A 613 15.20 15.21 12.50
N GLY A 614 16.48 14.97 12.21
CA GLY A 614 17.59 15.35 13.09
C GLY A 614 18.77 15.88 12.29
N GLY A 615 18.80 17.20 12.10
CA GLY A 615 20.06 17.90 11.89
C GLY A 615 20.94 17.76 13.14
N THR A 616 21.58 16.62 13.31
CA THR A 616 22.74 16.49 14.19
C THR A 616 23.89 17.19 13.51
N MET A 617 24.27 18.35 14.05
CA MET A 617 25.57 18.95 13.82
C MET A 617 26.63 17.87 14.08
N ASN A 618 27.35 17.44 13.04
CA ASN A 618 28.66 16.83 13.23
C ASN A 618 29.58 17.93 13.77
N PRO A 619 30.16 17.79 14.97
CA PRO A 619 31.29 18.61 15.37
C PRO A 619 32.52 18.12 14.61
N GLU A 620 33.33 19.08 14.16
CA GLU A 620 34.70 18.88 13.64
C GLU A 620 34.83 18.35 12.21
N GLU A 621 34.68 19.25 11.24
CA GLU A 621 35.63 19.37 10.13
C GLU A 621 35.70 20.85 9.70
N PRO A 622 36.88 21.51 9.77
CA PRO A 622 37.01 22.93 9.44
C PRO A 622 37.07 23.08 7.91
N LEU A 623 35.95 23.49 7.31
CA LEU A 623 35.94 23.97 5.93
C LEU A 623 36.00 25.49 5.92
N GLU A 624 37.09 25.95 5.30
CA GLU A 624 37.62 27.29 5.24
C GLU A 624 36.66 28.33 4.65
N GLU A 625 36.74 29.52 5.24
CA GLU A 625 36.56 30.85 4.67
C GLU A 625 36.15 30.93 3.20
N SER A 626 34.85 31.00 2.89
CA SER A 626 34.34 31.57 1.63
C SER A 626 32.87 32.04 1.63
N ALA A 627 32.07 31.77 2.66
CA ALA A 627 30.63 32.09 2.63
C ALA A 627 30.19 33.33 3.43
N SER A 628 31.12 34.13 3.96
CA SER A 628 30.82 35.29 4.81
C SER A 628 30.76 36.60 4.03
N ARG A 629 29.86 36.74 3.03
CA ARG A 629 29.50 38.06 2.44
C ARG A 629 28.04 38.30 2.04
N HIS A 630 27.11 37.37 2.23
CA HIS A 630 25.68 37.62 1.95
C HIS A 630 24.77 37.18 3.11
N ALA A 631 25.07 37.68 4.31
CA ALA A 631 24.16 37.63 5.45
C ALA A 631 23.48 39.00 5.61
N GLU A 632 22.55 39.30 4.70
CA GLU A 632 21.51 40.32 4.92
C GLU A 632 20.15 39.69 4.59
N ASP A 633 19.30 39.55 5.62
CA ASP A 633 17.88 39.21 5.64
C ASP A 633 17.35 38.20 4.60
N PHE A 634 17.65 36.91 4.81
CA PHE A 634 16.86 35.82 4.24
C PHE A 634 15.51 35.71 4.97
N ALA A 635 14.48 36.38 4.48
CA ALA A 635 13.11 36.06 4.86
C ALA A 635 12.72 34.74 4.17
N PRO A 636 12.51 33.61 4.90
CA PRO A 636 12.31 32.29 4.30
C PRO A 636 10.91 32.12 3.68
N THR A 637 10.18 33.21 3.47
CA THR A 637 8.75 33.22 3.15
C THR A 637 8.53 33.81 1.76
N ILE A 638 7.83 33.09 0.88
CA ILE A 638 7.36 33.48 -0.45
C ILE A 638 5.91 33.97 -0.34
N THR A 639 5.64 35.18 -0.84
CA THR A 639 4.28 35.73 -0.94
C THR A 639 3.74 35.53 -2.35
N PHE A 640 2.67 34.76 -2.48
CA PHE A 640 2.05 34.48 -3.79
C PHE A 640 0.98 35.50 -4.18
N GLY A 641 0.35 36.18 -3.23
CA GLY A 641 -0.73 37.13 -3.48
C GLY A 641 -1.56 37.43 -2.23
N THR A 642 -2.76 37.97 -2.40
CA THR A 642 -3.68 38.28 -1.29
C THR A 642 -5.00 37.50 -1.40
N SER A 643 -5.57 37.12 -0.25
CA SER A 643 -6.88 36.49 -0.18
C SER A 643 -8.00 37.46 -0.58
N ARG A 644 -8.92 36.99 -1.43
CA ARG A 644 -10.14 37.74 -1.80
C ARG A 644 -11.04 38.07 -0.60
N ARG A 645 -10.97 37.29 0.48
CA ARG A 645 -11.66 37.55 1.75
C ARG A 645 -10.65 38.09 2.75
N GLY A 646 -10.56 39.41 2.85
CA GLY A 646 -9.83 40.09 3.92
C GLY A 646 -8.43 40.61 3.58
N GLY A 647 -7.96 40.51 2.33
CA GLY A 647 -6.73 41.18 1.87
C GLY A 647 -5.44 40.67 2.52
N ARG A 648 -5.49 39.55 3.26
CA ARG A 648 -4.31 38.95 3.90
C ARG A 648 -3.38 38.35 2.85
N PHE A 649 -2.09 38.55 3.02
CA PHE A 649 -1.07 37.90 2.19
C PHE A 649 -1.16 36.37 2.33
N PHE A 650 -1.03 35.69 1.20
CA PHE A 650 -0.87 34.25 1.14
C PHE A 650 0.62 33.95 0.99
N ASP A 651 1.17 33.44 2.07
CA ASP A 651 2.59 33.25 2.29
C ASP A 651 2.89 31.76 2.50
N ALA A 652 3.98 31.24 1.94
CA ALA A 652 4.53 29.91 2.24
C ALA A 652 6.01 29.98 2.50
N SER A 653 6.56 29.04 3.27
CA SER A 653 8.00 28.95 3.41
C SER A 653 8.63 28.33 2.16
N LEU A 654 9.84 28.78 1.81
CA LEU A 654 10.66 28.20 0.74
C LEU A 654 10.85 26.70 0.91
N GLU A 655 10.99 26.24 2.15
CA GLU A 655 11.17 24.83 2.51
C GLU A 655 9.99 23.97 2.08
N GLN A 656 8.76 24.52 2.07
CA GLN A 656 7.58 23.79 1.62
C GLN A 656 7.65 23.40 0.14
N LEU A 657 8.43 24.11 -0.68
CA LEU A 657 8.64 23.74 -2.09
C LEU A 657 9.44 22.43 -2.26
N ARG A 658 10.11 21.95 -1.21
CA ARG A 658 10.80 20.64 -1.21
C ARG A 658 9.82 19.46 -1.25
N MET A 659 8.56 19.67 -0.86
CA MET A 659 7.51 18.65 -0.85
C MET A 659 6.72 18.57 -2.16
N HIS A 660 7.23 19.20 -3.23
CA HIS A 660 6.58 19.39 -4.52
C HIS A 660 5.32 20.27 -4.44
N THR A 661 4.99 20.96 -5.53
CA THR A 661 3.82 21.86 -5.59
C THR A 661 3.04 21.61 -6.86
N VAL A 662 1.73 21.42 -6.73
CA VAL A 662 0.82 21.20 -7.87
C VAL A 662 -0.15 22.37 -7.98
N VAL A 663 -0.18 23.04 -9.13
CA VAL A 663 -1.09 24.16 -9.42
C VAL A 663 -2.23 23.68 -10.32
N ILE A 664 -3.42 23.50 -9.74
CA ILE A 664 -4.62 22.99 -10.44
C ILE A 664 -5.60 24.14 -10.71
N GLY A 665 -6.19 24.17 -11.90
CA GLY A 665 -7.20 25.17 -12.26
C GLY A 665 -7.67 25.05 -13.70
N ALA A 666 -8.84 25.60 -14.01
CA ALA A 666 -9.39 25.64 -15.36
C ALA A 666 -8.52 26.48 -16.32
N ALA A 667 -8.71 26.35 -17.64
CA ALA A 667 -8.08 27.25 -18.60
C ALA A 667 -8.46 28.71 -18.29
N GLY A 668 -7.48 29.63 -18.31
CA GLY A 668 -7.69 31.04 -17.95
C GLY A 668 -7.76 31.35 -16.45
N SER A 669 -7.67 30.36 -15.56
CA SER A 669 -7.75 30.59 -14.10
C SER A 669 -6.51 31.22 -13.46
N GLY A 670 -5.48 31.56 -14.25
CA GLY A 670 -4.24 32.16 -13.76
C GLY A 670 -3.14 31.18 -13.35
N LYS A 671 -3.22 29.88 -13.70
CA LYS A 671 -2.18 28.87 -13.36
C LYS A 671 -0.77 29.31 -13.75
N THR A 672 -0.57 29.71 -15.01
CA THR A 672 0.72 30.18 -15.52
C THR A 672 1.19 31.43 -14.77
N VAL A 673 0.29 32.35 -14.43
CA VAL A 673 0.62 33.57 -13.68
C VAL A 673 1.11 33.22 -12.28
N LEU A 674 0.46 32.27 -11.60
CA LEU A 674 0.90 31.79 -10.30
C LEU A 674 2.28 31.11 -10.40
N LEU A 675 2.50 30.26 -11.40
CA LEU A 675 3.80 29.62 -11.62
C LEU A 675 4.92 30.65 -11.85
N LYS A 676 4.68 31.70 -12.64
CA LYS A 676 5.63 32.79 -12.82
C LYS A 676 5.97 33.46 -11.49
N ARG A 677 4.96 33.78 -10.68
CA ARG A 677 5.18 34.37 -9.36
C ARG A 677 6.01 33.48 -8.44
N ILE A 678 5.81 32.16 -8.47
CA ILE A 678 6.62 31.21 -7.70
C ILE A 678 8.09 31.30 -8.13
N VAL A 679 8.36 31.22 -9.43
CA VAL A 679 9.72 31.25 -10.00
C VAL A 679 10.42 32.58 -9.68
N GLU A 680 9.73 33.71 -9.86
CA GLU A 680 10.26 35.05 -9.53
C GLU A 680 10.64 35.17 -8.05
N GLN A 681 9.79 34.65 -7.15
CA GLN A 681 10.02 34.71 -5.71
C GLN A 681 11.13 33.75 -5.25
N CYS A 682 11.30 32.60 -5.89
CA CYS A 682 12.45 31.73 -5.68
C CYS A 682 13.76 32.41 -6.11
N ALA A 683 13.77 33.02 -7.29
CA ALA A 683 14.95 33.70 -7.83
C ALA A 683 15.39 34.88 -6.95
N LEU A 684 14.44 35.71 -6.49
CA LEU A 684 14.70 36.81 -5.55
C LEU A 684 15.29 36.37 -4.20
N ARG A 685 15.23 35.07 -3.89
CA ARG A 685 15.79 34.46 -2.68
C ARG A 685 16.97 33.53 -3.00
N GLY A 686 17.58 33.67 -4.18
CA GLY A 686 18.78 32.93 -4.56
C GLY A 686 18.54 31.46 -4.93
N VAL A 687 17.29 31.05 -5.17
CA VAL A 687 16.96 29.67 -5.59
C VAL A 687 16.80 29.60 -7.11
N SER A 688 17.73 28.92 -7.76
CA SER A 688 17.69 28.66 -9.21
C SER A 688 16.53 27.75 -9.59
N SER A 689 15.90 28.01 -10.74
CA SER A 689 14.80 27.23 -11.27
C SER A 689 15.10 26.74 -12.69
N ILE A 690 14.83 25.46 -12.97
CA ILE A 690 14.80 24.93 -14.34
C ILE A 690 13.33 24.80 -14.73
N VAL A 691 12.95 25.49 -15.81
CA VAL A 691 11.56 25.55 -16.28
C VAL A 691 11.42 24.77 -17.58
N LEU A 692 10.54 23.77 -17.59
CA LEU A 692 10.14 23.06 -18.81
C LEU A 692 8.89 23.73 -19.37
N ASP A 693 9.05 24.42 -20.50
CA ASP A 693 7.98 25.20 -21.12
C ASP A 693 7.54 24.59 -22.46
N PRO A 694 6.67 23.56 -22.46
CA PRO A 694 6.17 22.97 -23.69
C PRO A 694 5.17 23.87 -24.44
N ASN A 695 4.65 24.91 -23.80
CA ASN A 695 3.58 25.77 -24.34
C ASN A 695 4.06 27.17 -24.75
N ASP A 696 5.35 27.47 -24.56
CA ASP A 696 6.01 28.75 -24.89
C ASP A 696 5.39 29.96 -24.15
N ASP A 697 4.85 29.73 -22.95
CA ASP A 697 4.19 30.78 -22.14
C ASP A 697 5.03 31.28 -20.96
N LEU A 698 6.08 30.55 -20.58
CA LEU A 698 7.02 30.87 -19.49
C LEU A 698 8.35 31.45 -20.00
N ALA A 699 8.69 31.32 -21.29
CA ALA A 699 9.89 31.94 -21.89
C ALA A 699 9.98 33.46 -21.68
N ARG A 700 8.85 34.13 -21.43
CA ARG A 700 8.74 35.58 -21.15
C ARG A 700 9.11 35.98 -19.72
N LEU A 701 9.64 35.07 -18.90
CA LEU A 701 10.11 35.40 -17.55
C LEU A 701 11.21 36.47 -17.57
N GLY A 702 11.97 36.58 -18.66
CA GLY A 702 12.99 37.62 -18.85
C GLY A 702 12.48 38.98 -19.29
N ASP A 703 11.18 39.13 -19.59
CA ASP A 703 10.62 40.37 -20.14
C ASP A 703 9.85 41.17 -19.08
N PRO A 704 10.22 42.45 -18.81
CA PRO A 704 9.43 43.30 -17.94
C PRO A 704 8.07 43.65 -18.57
N TRP A 705 7.04 43.80 -17.73
CA TRP A 705 5.76 44.32 -18.19
C TRP A 705 5.91 45.75 -18.72
N PRO A 706 5.30 46.11 -19.88
CA PRO A 706 5.47 47.43 -20.48
C PRO A 706 4.99 48.59 -19.58
N THR A 707 4.01 48.31 -18.71
CA THR A 707 3.50 49.26 -17.72
C THR A 707 3.25 48.51 -16.42
N SER A 708 3.60 49.12 -15.30
CA SER A 708 3.34 48.56 -13.97
C SER A 708 1.83 48.37 -13.75
N PRO A 709 1.37 47.17 -13.40
CA PRO A 709 -0.03 46.91 -13.08
C PRO A 709 -0.56 47.83 -11.96
N PRO A 710 -1.78 48.39 -12.08
CA PRO A 710 -2.35 49.32 -11.09
C PRO A 710 -2.69 48.64 -9.74
N ALA A 711 -2.71 47.31 -9.70
CA ALA A 711 -3.01 46.53 -8.50
C ALA A 711 -1.76 46.17 -7.68
N TRP A 712 -0.61 46.79 -7.95
CA TRP A 712 0.61 46.55 -7.18
C TRP A 712 0.53 47.17 -5.79
N HIS A 713 0.99 46.40 -4.79
CA HIS A 713 1.15 46.88 -3.42
C HIS A 713 2.52 47.53 -3.23
N GLU A 714 2.67 48.28 -2.13
CA GLU A 714 3.93 48.93 -1.76
C GLU A 714 5.08 47.90 -1.69
N GLY A 715 6.18 48.18 -2.38
CA GLY A 715 7.35 47.29 -2.47
C GLY A 715 7.43 46.40 -3.72
N GLN A 716 6.33 46.14 -4.45
CA GLN A 716 6.37 45.25 -5.62
C GLN A 716 7.13 45.82 -6.82
N ALA A 717 7.19 47.14 -6.96
CA ALA A 717 8.01 47.79 -7.98
C ALA A 717 9.50 47.56 -7.73
N ALA A 718 9.94 47.66 -6.47
CA ALA A 718 11.32 47.39 -6.08
C ALA A 718 11.67 45.89 -6.14
N GLU A 719 10.71 44.98 -5.88
CA GLU A 719 10.89 43.54 -6.14
C GLU A 719 11.09 43.24 -7.63
N ALA A 720 10.28 43.84 -8.50
CA ALA A 720 10.40 43.64 -9.95
C ALA A 720 11.75 44.16 -10.46
N GLU A 721 12.16 45.36 -10.04
CA GLU A 721 13.48 45.90 -10.39
C GLU A 721 14.62 45.00 -9.93
N ARG A 722 14.56 44.51 -8.68
CA ARG A 722 15.56 43.55 -8.16
C ARG A 722 15.57 42.25 -8.95
N TYR A 723 14.42 41.70 -9.32
CA TYR A 723 14.35 40.45 -10.08
C TYR A 723 15.12 40.59 -11.40
N PHE A 724 14.80 41.63 -12.18
CA PHE A 724 15.48 41.87 -13.47
C PHE A 724 16.94 42.29 -13.33
N SER A 725 17.34 42.91 -12.21
CA SER A 725 18.75 43.30 -12.00
C SER A 725 19.62 42.17 -11.43
N SER A 726 19.02 41.15 -10.79
CA SER A 726 19.75 40.11 -10.06
C SER A 726 19.50 38.67 -10.54
N THR A 727 18.59 38.48 -11.50
CA THR A 727 18.26 37.16 -12.06
C THR A 727 18.60 37.08 -13.53
N GLU A 728 19.39 36.08 -13.92
CA GLU A 728 19.62 35.73 -15.32
C GLU A 728 18.55 34.74 -15.79
N VAL A 729 17.88 35.03 -16.92
CA VAL A 729 16.92 34.12 -17.55
C VAL A 729 17.50 33.66 -18.89
N VAL A 730 17.93 32.39 -18.96
CA VAL A 730 18.48 31.78 -20.18
C VAL A 730 17.44 30.85 -20.80
N VAL A 731 17.11 31.07 -22.08
CA VAL A 731 16.16 30.23 -22.82
C VAL A 731 16.92 29.26 -23.73
N TRP A 732 16.96 27.99 -23.34
CA TRP A 732 17.48 26.92 -24.20
C TRP A 732 16.41 26.39 -25.14
N THR A 733 16.75 26.23 -26.42
CA THR A 733 15.86 25.74 -27.48
C THR A 733 16.42 24.44 -28.09
N PRO A 734 16.13 23.27 -27.48
CA PRO A 734 16.62 21.99 -27.99
C PRO A 734 16.23 21.75 -29.46
N GLY A 735 17.21 21.38 -30.29
CA GLY A 735 16.98 21.05 -31.70
C GLY A 735 16.80 22.24 -32.66
N LEU A 736 16.82 23.48 -32.17
CA LEU A 736 16.77 24.69 -32.99
C LEU A 736 18.13 25.40 -32.99
N ILE A 737 18.77 25.42 -34.16
CA ILE A 737 20.10 26.05 -34.36
C ILE A 737 20.03 27.59 -34.23
N ARG A 738 18.85 28.18 -34.40
CA ARG A 738 18.65 29.64 -34.37
C ARG A 738 18.59 30.25 -32.95
N GLY A 739 18.52 29.44 -31.89
CA GLY A 739 18.49 29.89 -30.49
C GLY A 739 19.72 29.45 -29.70
N HIS A 740 19.58 29.19 -28.39
CA HIS A 740 20.61 28.49 -27.60
C HIS A 740 20.37 26.98 -27.67
N PRO A 741 21.01 26.25 -28.59
CA PRO A 741 20.76 24.83 -28.72
C PRO A 741 21.30 24.09 -27.49
N LEU A 742 20.49 23.18 -26.96
CA LEU A 742 20.90 22.24 -25.93
C LEU A 742 21.01 20.84 -26.56
N PHE A 743 22.20 20.26 -26.50
CA PHE A 743 22.48 18.91 -26.99
C PHE A 743 22.78 18.00 -25.79
N PHE A 744 22.02 16.91 -25.66
CA PHE A 744 22.32 15.87 -24.69
C PHE A 744 23.16 14.78 -25.38
N ASN A 745 24.28 14.39 -24.78
CA ASN A 745 25.03 13.22 -25.24
C ASN A 745 24.21 11.97 -24.86
N PRO A 746 23.81 11.12 -25.82
CA PRO A 746 23.02 9.93 -25.53
C PRO A 746 23.78 8.86 -24.74
N LEU A 747 25.11 8.99 -24.61
CA LEU A 747 25.92 8.17 -23.71
C LEU A 747 26.32 9.01 -22.48
N PRO A 748 26.09 8.49 -21.26
CA PRO A 748 26.62 9.09 -20.05
C PRO A 748 28.14 8.89 -19.95
N ASP A 749 28.80 9.69 -19.11
CA ASP A 749 30.21 9.43 -18.77
C ASP A 749 30.30 8.30 -17.76
N PHE A 750 30.94 7.20 -18.17
CA PHE A 750 31.16 6.05 -17.30
C PHE A 750 32.39 6.22 -16.41
N GLY A 751 33.28 7.16 -16.72
CA GLY A 751 34.56 7.36 -16.02
C GLY A 751 34.46 7.41 -14.50
N PRO A 752 33.55 8.22 -13.92
CA PRO A 752 33.42 8.35 -12.47
C PRO A 752 32.97 7.09 -11.74
N VAL A 753 32.33 6.15 -12.43
CA VAL A 753 31.76 4.93 -11.82
C VAL A 753 32.50 3.67 -12.22
N LEU A 754 33.57 3.72 -13.03
CA LEU A 754 34.26 2.53 -13.54
C LEU A 754 34.80 1.62 -12.43
N ASP A 755 35.23 2.21 -11.31
CA ASP A 755 35.80 1.50 -10.15
C ASP A 755 34.73 1.06 -9.12
N ASP A 756 33.48 1.54 -9.27
CA ASP A 756 32.34 1.10 -8.45
C ASP A 756 31.53 0.03 -9.19
N ALA A 757 31.57 -1.19 -8.69
CA ALA A 757 30.95 -2.34 -9.36
C ALA A 757 29.42 -2.27 -9.43
N ASP A 758 28.76 -1.59 -8.50
CA ASP A 758 27.29 -1.52 -8.42
C ASP A 758 26.77 -0.32 -9.21
N ASP A 759 27.40 0.84 -9.07
CA ASP A 759 27.06 2.04 -9.84
C ASP A 759 27.38 1.87 -11.33
N PHE A 760 28.52 1.26 -11.69
CA PHE A 760 28.82 0.93 -13.08
C PHE A 760 27.74 0.01 -13.67
N ARG A 761 27.29 -0.99 -12.90
CA ARG A 761 26.27 -1.95 -13.35
C ARG A 761 24.90 -1.29 -13.51
N GLY A 762 24.54 -0.38 -12.59
CA GLY A 762 23.32 0.42 -12.65
C GLY A 762 23.30 1.32 -13.89
N LEU A 763 24.35 2.13 -14.07
CA LEU A 763 24.47 3.05 -15.20
C LEU A 763 24.52 2.32 -16.54
N LEU A 764 25.25 1.20 -16.61
CA LEU A 764 25.32 0.35 -17.80
C LEU A 764 23.95 -0.23 -18.17
N THR A 765 23.19 -0.73 -17.18
CA THR A 765 21.87 -1.32 -17.42
C THR A 765 20.88 -0.27 -17.92
N SER A 766 20.88 0.91 -17.30
CA SER A 766 20.08 2.06 -17.75
C SER A 766 20.43 2.47 -19.18
N THR A 767 21.72 2.56 -19.50
CA THR A 767 22.21 2.95 -20.83
C THR A 767 21.84 1.93 -21.91
N VAL A 768 21.99 0.63 -21.63
CA VAL A 768 21.57 -0.46 -22.55
C VAL A 768 20.07 -0.40 -22.83
N ASN A 769 19.25 -0.21 -21.78
CA ASN A 769 17.80 -0.13 -21.92
C ASN A 769 17.37 1.11 -22.73
N THR A 770 18.07 2.22 -22.53
CA THR A 770 17.84 3.47 -23.27
C THR A 770 18.22 3.32 -24.74
N LEU A 771 19.36 2.70 -25.07
CA LEU A 771 19.84 2.58 -26.45
C LEU A 771 19.18 1.45 -27.24
N ALA A 772 18.73 0.37 -26.60
CA ALA A 772 18.22 -0.83 -27.25
C ALA A 772 17.12 -0.56 -28.32
N PRO A 773 16.10 0.31 -28.07
CA PRO A 773 15.09 0.63 -29.08
C PRO A 773 15.65 1.36 -30.31
N HIS A 774 16.73 2.14 -30.15
CA HIS A 774 17.34 2.95 -31.19
C HIS A 774 18.24 2.11 -32.12
N VAL A 775 18.83 1.03 -31.62
CA VAL A 775 19.60 0.05 -32.42
C VAL A 775 18.73 -1.12 -32.93
N GLY A 776 17.40 -0.97 -32.91
CA GLY A 776 16.46 -1.92 -33.52
C GLY A 776 16.06 -3.13 -32.66
N ILE A 777 16.42 -3.15 -31.38
CA ILE A 777 16.05 -4.23 -30.45
C ILE A 777 14.65 -3.96 -29.90
N ARG A 778 13.68 -4.86 -30.18
CA ARG A 778 12.28 -4.72 -29.74
C ARG A 778 11.75 -6.00 -29.11
N GLY A 779 10.97 -5.85 -28.04
CA GLY A 779 10.32 -6.97 -27.32
C GLY A 779 11.30 -7.83 -26.51
N ALA A 780 10.83 -9.01 -26.09
CA ALA A 780 11.54 -9.95 -25.22
C ALA A 780 11.87 -11.30 -25.91
N SER A 781 11.99 -11.32 -27.25
CA SER A 781 12.33 -12.55 -27.98
C SER A 781 13.73 -13.04 -27.64
N ALA A 782 13.99 -14.36 -27.82
CA ALA A 782 15.33 -14.93 -27.62
C ALA A 782 16.42 -14.20 -28.43
N ARG A 783 16.08 -13.74 -29.65
CA ARG A 783 16.97 -12.91 -30.47
C ARG A 783 17.21 -11.52 -29.85
N ALA A 784 16.17 -10.86 -29.34
CA ALA A 784 16.28 -9.57 -28.68
C ALA A 784 17.15 -9.64 -27.42
N THR A 785 16.99 -10.70 -26.61
CA THR A 785 17.84 -10.97 -25.44
C THR A 785 19.31 -11.14 -25.84
N GLN A 786 19.59 -11.88 -26.92
CA GLN A 786 20.96 -12.02 -27.45
C GLN A 786 21.52 -10.68 -27.95
N GLN A 787 20.73 -9.87 -28.65
CA GLN A 787 21.16 -8.53 -29.10
C GLN A 787 21.47 -7.59 -27.93
N ARG A 788 20.66 -7.59 -26.86
CA ARG A 788 20.95 -6.84 -25.62
C ARG A 788 22.24 -7.31 -24.96
N GLY A 789 22.50 -8.62 -24.96
CA GLY A 789 23.75 -9.18 -24.46
C GLY A 789 24.98 -8.75 -25.26
N VAL A 790 24.87 -8.60 -26.59
CA VAL A 790 25.95 -8.07 -27.43
C VAL A 790 26.15 -6.57 -27.18
N LEU A 791 25.07 -5.77 -27.14
CA LEU A 791 25.13 -4.33 -26.86
C LEU A 791 25.74 -4.04 -25.48
N ARG A 792 25.36 -4.81 -24.46
CA ARG A 792 25.93 -4.70 -23.10
C ARG A 792 27.43 -4.97 -23.10
N ARG A 793 27.89 -6.03 -23.77
CA ARG A 793 29.33 -6.35 -23.86
C ARG A 793 30.11 -5.27 -24.61
N ALA A 794 29.55 -4.74 -25.70
CA ALA A 794 30.15 -3.62 -26.44
C ALA A 794 30.27 -2.37 -25.58
N LEU A 795 29.24 -2.01 -24.82
CA LEU A 795 29.28 -0.87 -23.90
C LEU A 795 30.28 -1.05 -22.76
N VAL A 796 30.42 -2.26 -22.20
CA VAL A 796 31.43 -2.55 -21.17
C VAL A 796 32.84 -2.37 -21.73
N HIS A 797 33.11 -2.91 -22.93
CA HIS A 797 34.40 -2.78 -23.59
C HIS A 797 34.69 -1.31 -23.92
N TYR A 798 33.74 -0.64 -24.56
CA TYR A 798 33.85 0.76 -24.94
C TYR A 798 34.07 1.70 -23.75
N ALA A 799 33.35 1.50 -22.64
CA ALA A 799 33.52 2.29 -21.43
C ALA A 799 34.91 2.09 -20.79
N ARG A 800 35.42 0.86 -20.77
CA ARG A 800 36.74 0.53 -20.20
C ARG A 800 37.90 1.04 -21.05
N GLU A 801 37.72 1.17 -22.36
CA GLU A 801 38.69 1.81 -23.26
C GLU A 801 38.60 3.34 -23.27
N GLY A 802 37.75 3.94 -22.42
CA GLY A 802 37.60 5.39 -22.30
C GLY A 802 36.72 6.01 -23.39
N GLY A 803 35.86 5.22 -24.04
CA GLY A 803 34.89 5.66 -25.02
C GLY A 803 33.82 6.58 -24.42
N ARG A 804 33.53 7.70 -25.11
CA ARG A 804 32.65 8.78 -24.59
C ARG A 804 31.54 9.21 -25.54
N ASN A 805 31.47 8.66 -26.76
CA ASN A 805 30.53 9.14 -27.77
C ASN A 805 29.88 7.99 -28.57
N LEU A 806 28.68 8.25 -29.08
CA LEU A 806 27.89 7.23 -29.76
C LEU A 806 28.55 6.76 -31.05
N ARG A 807 29.29 7.65 -31.73
CA ARG A 807 29.99 7.34 -32.98
C ARG A 807 31.03 6.24 -32.78
N GLY A 808 31.89 6.36 -31.77
CA GLY A 808 32.90 5.34 -31.46
C GLY A 808 32.28 4.01 -31.03
N LEU A 809 31.13 4.04 -30.33
CA LEU A 809 30.38 2.81 -30.02
C LEU A 809 29.83 2.13 -31.29
N VAL A 810 29.35 2.91 -32.26
CA VAL A 810 28.88 2.37 -33.56
C VAL A 810 30.05 1.80 -34.36
N GLU A 811 31.20 2.46 -34.37
CA GLU A 811 32.44 1.96 -34.99
C GLU A 811 32.89 0.63 -34.34
N LEU A 812 32.88 0.53 -33.01
CA LEU A 812 33.16 -0.72 -32.29
C LEU A 812 32.16 -1.85 -32.60
N LEU A 813 30.88 -1.52 -32.80
CA LEU A 813 29.87 -2.51 -33.18
C LEU A 813 29.99 -2.96 -34.64
N ALA A 814 30.53 -2.11 -35.52
CA ALA A 814 30.79 -2.43 -36.93
C ALA A 814 32.03 -3.31 -37.10
N GLU A 815 33.07 -3.09 -36.28
CA GLU A 815 34.30 -3.88 -36.28
C GLU A 815 34.62 -4.44 -34.87
N PRO A 816 33.78 -5.37 -34.36
CA PRO A 816 33.91 -5.88 -33.00
C PRO A 816 35.14 -6.79 -32.84
N PRO A 817 35.95 -6.63 -31.77
CA PRO A 817 37.05 -7.52 -31.43
C PRO A 817 36.64 -8.99 -31.35
N SER A 818 37.57 -9.91 -31.69
CA SER A 818 37.30 -11.34 -31.80
C SER A 818 36.96 -12.02 -30.46
N ASP A 819 37.42 -11.45 -29.35
CA ASP A 819 37.10 -11.83 -27.98
C ASP A 819 35.73 -11.28 -27.51
N MET A 820 35.25 -10.20 -28.11
CA MET A 820 33.95 -9.60 -27.79
C MET A 820 32.77 -10.36 -28.43
N VAL A 821 32.92 -10.83 -29.68
CA VAL A 821 31.85 -11.54 -30.42
C VAL A 821 32.36 -12.79 -31.13
N ASN A 822 31.55 -13.85 -31.14
CA ASN A 822 31.78 -15.02 -31.99
C ASN A 822 31.11 -14.86 -33.37
N ALA A 823 31.38 -15.80 -34.29
CA ALA A 823 30.85 -15.78 -35.65
C ALA A 823 29.31 -15.64 -35.75
N ARG A 824 28.57 -16.16 -34.76
CA ARG A 824 27.10 -16.08 -34.70
C ARG A 824 26.62 -14.72 -34.18
N THR A 825 27.31 -14.14 -33.21
CA THR A 825 26.95 -12.85 -32.61
C THR A 825 27.50 -11.64 -33.37
N ARG A 826 28.50 -11.82 -34.25
CA ARG A 826 29.04 -10.76 -35.12
C ARG A 826 27.95 -10.16 -36.01
N LYS A 827 27.17 -11.00 -36.69
CA LYS A 827 26.01 -10.57 -37.50
C LYS A 827 24.97 -9.76 -36.71
N LEU A 828 24.90 -9.93 -35.37
CA LEU A 828 24.02 -9.12 -34.52
C LEU A 828 24.63 -7.74 -34.25
N ALA A 829 25.93 -7.67 -34.00
CA ALA A 829 26.67 -6.41 -33.85
C ALA A 829 26.59 -5.56 -35.11
N ASP A 830 26.88 -6.16 -36.27
CA ASP A 830 26.81 -5.49 -37.59
C ASP A 830 25.40 -4.89 -37.83
N SER A 831 24.35 -5.68 -37.54
CA SER A 831 22.96 -5.21 -37.70
C SER A 831 22.60 -4.04 -36.78
N MET A 832 23.24 -3.94 -35.61
CA MET A 832 23.05 -2.83 -34.66
C MET A 832 23.83 -1.59 -35.08
N ALA A 833 25.00 -1.75 -35.72
CA ALA A 833 25.78 -0.64 -36.28
C ALA A 833 25.09 0.01 -37.50
N ASP A 834 24.37 -0.77 -38.31
CA ASP A 834 23.67 -0.28 -39.51
C ASP A 834 22.34 0.45 -39.22
N THR A 835 21.73 0.22 -38.06
CA THR A 835 20.40 0.74 -37.73
C THR A 835 20.36 2.26 -37.47
N PRO A 836 21.35 2.88 -36.80
CA PRO A 836 21.44 4.33 -36.62
C PRO A 836 21.59 5.12 -37.93
N SER A 837 22.04 4.48 -39.02
CA SER A 837 22.44 5.13 -40.28
C SER A 837 21.29 5.40 -41.26
N LYS A 838 20.06 4.93 -40.98
CA LYS A 838 18.90 5.16 -41.84
C LYS A 838 18.08 6.37 -41.37
N PRO A 839 18.04 7.50 -42.11
CA PRO A 839 17.17 8.61 -41.77
C PRO A 839 15.70 8.18 -41.87
N ARG A 840 14.94 8.32 -40.77
CA ARG A 840 13.49 8.13 -40.75
C ARG A 840 12.81 9.28 -41.49
N SER A 841 12.38 9.05 -42.73
CA SER A 841 11.44 9.94 -43.43
C SER A 841 10.10 9.95 -42.68
N THR A 842 9.77 11.05 -42.03
CA THR A 842 8.44 11.30 -41.49
C THR A 842 7.42 11.38 -42.63
N ARG A 843 6.57 10.36 -42.76
CA ARG A 843 5.38 10.40 -43.63
C ARG A 843 4.34 11.32 -42.96
N THR A 844 4.33 12.59 -43.35
CA THR A 844 3.22 13.51 -43.09
C THR A 844 1.98 13.01 -43.85
N ARG A 845 0.94 12.58 -43.13
CA ARG A 845 -0.40 12.42 -43.68
C ARG A 845 -0.99 13.82 -43.87
N SER A 846 -1.03 14.29 -45.11
CA SER A 846 -1.81 15.47 -45.49
C SER A 846 -3.30 15.12 -45.48
N SER A 847 -4.06 15.81 -44.63
CA SER A 847 -5.52 15.84 -44.66
C SER A 847 -5.96 16.65 -45.88
N THR A 848 -6.34 15.97 -46.96
CA THR A 848 -7.01 16.57 -48.10
C THR A 848 -8.52 16.49 -47.90
N THR A 849 -9.12 17.64 -47.59
CA THR A 849 -10.56 17.90 -47.58
C THR A 849 -11.11 17.69 -48.99
N ARG A 850 -11.99 16.71 -49.17
CA ARG A 850 -12.62 16.42 -50.47
C ARG A 850 -13.95 17.20 -50.53
N ALA A 851 -13.95 18.28 -51.29
CA ALA A 851 -15.17 18.99 -51.69
C ALA A 851 -15.99 18.12 -52.66
N GLY A 852 -17.30 18.03 -52.43
CA GLY A 852 -18.24 17.33 -53.30
C GLY A 852 -18.54 18.10 -54.60
N PRO A 853 -18.88 17.42 -55.70
CA PRO A 853 -19.20 18.09 -56.96
C PRO A 853 -20.67 18.56 -56.98
N SER A 854 -20.87 19.84 -57.32
CA SER A 854 -22.18 20.35 -57.71
C SER A 854 -22.55 19.85 -59.10
N THR A 855 -23.69 19.18 -59.24
CA THR A 855 -24.35 18.96 -60.53
C THR A 855 -25.47 19.97 -60.67
N ARG A 856 -25.43 20.72 -61.78
CA ARG A 856 -26.49 21.64 -62.20
C ARG A 856 -27.72 20.86 -62.66
N VAL A 857 -28.87 21.43 -62.31
CA VAL A 857 -30.24 21.03 -62.67
C VAL A 857 -30.49 21.22 -64.17
N SER A 858 -31.18 20.26 -64.79
CA SER A 858 -32.08 20.46 -65.94
C SER A 858 -33.07 19.29 -65.97
N SER A 859 -34.35 19.63 -66.13
CA SER A 859 -35.60 18.82 -66.16
C SER A 859 -36.02 18.12 -64.87
#